data_AF-A0A8H5CQN0-F1
#
_entry.id   AF-A0A8H5CQN0-F1
#
_cell.length_a   1.000
_cell.length_b   1.000
_cell.length_c   1.000
_cell.angle_alpha   90.00
_cell.angle_beta   90.00
_cell.angle_gamma   90.00
#
_symmetry.space_group_name_H-M   'P 1'
#
loop_
_entity.id
_entity.type
_entity.pdbx_description
1 polymer ?
#
loop_
_entity_poly.entity_id
_entity_poly.type
_entity_poly.pdbx_seq_one_letter_code
_entity_poly.pdbx_strand_id
1 'polypeptide(L)'
;MDIPCPVCPKLFSRVQDRDAHLNLKQDSDHVAYIQQQNQRIETRFNRTVKAATSVRPDTFPQIDKPILQQESGKQQNSESPMEVDSSSDMDVDLVWGEDSEEEEGEVIGVEDVVGAHDPDELEERQYEERMREEARKLCGVELEDVLEHLNFLPDQPTKEDVPTGNESPSFERHSSSFSDTLPFAVEDEATWTWKWHPSAGKVYGTEPNVYARWAQLFLEQEEGADKGYYPFTSRLEWEIAQWAVQEKITQQSFDRLLRIPKVKDSLGVTFSSARAMLAKVDEIPSRGGSWYTKQLSFKDHPDETFTIRHRNPLDAIKALWGDPSFANDLVYRPAKLFRNSSCTENERVFSEMWTGSFWNAVQELIPEGGTIAPVILASDKTQLTQFSGSKSAYPVYMTLGNIPKSLRRKPGARACILIAYLSVDKLPKKLSQTILKLRNYELFHRSMAIVLEPLKAAGDPSGPGVEMVGGDGAVRRVYPLLATYVADYPEQCLVTCTKYGTCPKCRRKAGDLQLPKVGESRTQSWTYQTIKNARQDVGPRGGVAAVHALAMESDVAGGIFEPFWVGFPLTDIHRCVAPDILHQIYQGVFKHLVSWIQQTMGKPELDARIQRLPPTSGVRHFSKGISVLAQVSGTERKHMARILVACLLAQYPSHTQYTLGCLQTELDTWHKYRNFFIHASVREHFNIPKFHSLLHYIESIRWLGTTDNYNTEAFERLHIDFAKEGWRASNKRDPFPQMVRFMDRQEKIFSYDFYRSWTKNNPSRKLSSGGDLQVGAVEADKEDRNVEKDEGDGDEDEDENEEDKDKEDKDENKEDKDKEDKEDKDKEDKEDEDEDKLIKKKMADNPRAKREKEAEKRKEEEKKRKGAVIKIAKHPQESRKKLSHILVSHRAPGFGWALKLFLHSLLPRDGTRSTKATILRSLFPFTALDVWHRVKLMPTAVQGEADQTILRALPITSRSQRARFDTVLVSRVGYQAKPAVVRGCRVARLRVIFKLPLTITGRTGFEEPAPSFWPKEPLAYVTWYTHFKQTADKHTGNSSGGNNSSE
;
A
#
# COMPACT_ATOMS: atom_id res chain seq x y z
N MET A 1 1.27 34.95 -33.26
CA MET A 1 0.56 35.54 -32.11
C MET A 1 0.86 34.63 -30.93
N ASP A 2 1.97 34.89 -30.24
CA ASP A 2 2.46 34.07 -29.13
C ASP A 2 2.18 34.82 -27.82
N ILE A 3 1.07 34.47 -27.17
CA ILE A 3 0.78 34.90 -25.80
C ILE A 3 1.16 33.72 -24.87
N PRO A 4 2.19 33.84 -24.03
CA PRO A 4 2.58 32.76 -23.12
C PRO A 4 1.64 32.65 -21.92
N CYS A 5 1.28 31.40 -21.60
CA CYS A 5 0.47 31.01 -20.45
C CYS A 5 1.11 31.44 -19.10
N PRO A 6 0.37 32.13 -18.20
CA PRO A 6 0.90 32.61 -16.92
C PRO A 6 1.02 31.51 -15.84
N VAL A 7 0.69 30.24 -16.14
CA VAL A 7 0.71 29.12 -15.18
C VAL A 7 2.11 28.49 -15.03
N CYS A 8 3.13 28.93 -15.78
CA CYS A 8 4.45 28.27 -15.78
C CYS A 8 5.67 29.21 -15.67
N PRO A 9 5.89 29.87 -14.52
CA PRO A 9 7.26 30.20 -14.11
C PRO A 9 7.76 29.37 -12.91
N LYS A 10 6.87 28.79 -12.09
CA LYS A 10 7.27 28.23 -10.78
C LYS A 10 7.64 26.74 -10.76
N LEU A 11 7.51 26.02 -11.88
CA LEU A 11 8.01 24.64 -12.01
C LEU A 11 9.50 24.57 -12.37
N PHE A 12 10.13 25.70 -12.72
CA PHE A 12 11.54 25.74 -13.11
C PHE A 12 12.51 26.30 -12.07
N SER A 13 12.04 26.94 -10.98
CA SER A 13 12.93 27.40 -9.89
C SER A 13 13.20 26.34 -8.82
N ARG A 14 12.34 25.32 -8.67
CA ARG A 14 12.50 24.28 -7.64
C ARG A 14 13.58 23.22 -7.91
N VAL A 15 14.32 23.34 -9.02
CA VAL A 15 15.52 22.52 -9.26
C VAL A 15 16.79 23.23 -8.77
N GLN A 16 16.77 24.56 -8.57
CA GLN A 16 17.95 25.32 -8.15
C GLN A 16 18.11 25.45 -6.62
N ASP A 17 17.03 25.36 -5.83
CA ASP A 17 17.14 25.38 -4.36
C ASP A 17 17.69 24.07 -3.75
N ARG A 18 17.95 23.06 -4.58
CA ARG A 18 18.57 21.81 -4.12
C ARG A 18 20.10 21.90 -3.98
N ASP A 19 20.71 22.93 -4.55
CA ASP A 19 22.18 23.13 -4.52
C ASP A 19 22.63 24.16 -3.48
N ALA A 20 21.71 24.84 -2.76
CA ALA A 20 22.05 25.90 -1.81
C ALA A 20 22.57 25.40 -0.44
N HIS A 21 22.57 24.09 -0.17
CA HIS A 21 23.06 23.54 1.11
C HIS A 21 24.34 22.68 1.03
N LEU A 22 25.07 22.72 -0.07
CA LEU A 22 26.42 22.13 -0.14
C LEU A 22 27.46 23.23 -0.34
N ASN A 23 28.02 23.69 0.78
CA ASN A 23 29.24 24.48 0.84
C ASN A 23 30.31 23.90 -0.09
N LEU A 24 30.79 24.69 -1.06
CA LEU A 24 32.21 24.79 -1.43
C LEU A 24 32.46 26.07 -2.24
N LYS A 25 33.24 26.97 -1.65
CA LYS A 25 33.85 28.13 -2.29
C LYS A 25 34.63 27.71 -3.55
N GLN A 26 34.45 28.50 -4.61
CA GLN A 26 35.39 28.87 -5.70
C GLN A 26 34.79 28.66 -7.09
N ASP A 27 34.12 29.70 -7.60
CA ASP A 27 34.43 30.28 -8.92
C ASP A 27 33.73 31.65 -9.02
N SER A 28 34.46 32.72 -8.67
CA SER A 28 33.94 34.11 -8.65
C SER A 28 33.42 34.55 -10.02
N ASP A 29 34.00 34.00 -11.09
CA ASP A 29 33.69 34.37 -12.46
C ASP A 29 32.35 33.77 -12.91
N HIS A 30 31.96 32.62 -12.35
CA HIS A 30 30.68 31.98 -12.64
C HIS A 30 29.52 32.68 -11.91
N VAL A 31 29.76 33.17 -10.69
CA VAL A 31 28.80 33.99 -9.94
C VAL A 31 28.61 35.35 -10.61
N ALA A 32 29.70 36.00 -11.03
CA ALA A 32 29.65 37.27 -11.76
C ALA A 32 28.93 37.13 -13.11
N TYR A 33 29.17 36.03 -13.84
CA TYR A 33 28.46 35.73 -15.08
C TYR A 33 26.96 35.52 -14.86
N ILE A 34 26.57 34.75 -13.84
CA ILE A 34 25.14 34.51 -13.51
C ILE A 34 24.46 35.82 -13.07
N GLN A 35 25.12 36.65 -12.25
CA GLN A 35 24.59 37.95 -11.84
C GLN A 35 24.41 38.88 -13.05
N GLN A 36 25.35 38.87 -14.00
CA GLN A 36 25.24 39.63 -15.24
C GLN A 36 24.11 39.13 -16.15
N GLN A 37 23.87 37.81 -16.23
CA GLN A 37 22.74 37.26 -16.98
C GLN A 37 21.39 37.59 -16.31
N ASN A 38 21.32 37.53 -14.99
CA ASN A 38 20.11 37.86 -14.23
C ASN A 38 19.75 39.34 -14.38
N GLN A 39 20.72 40.25 -14.30
CA GLN A 39 20.47 41.69 -14.56
C GLN A 39 20.01 41.95 -16.00
N ARG A 40 20.51 41.21 -16.99
CA ARG A 40 20.05 41.33 -18.39
C ARG A 40 18.62 40.82 -18.57
N ILE A 41 18.25 39.74 -17.90
CA ILE A 41 16.90 39.17 -17.91
C ILE A 41 15.91 40.14 -17.23
N GLU A 42 16.29 40.70 -16.09
CA GLU A 42 15.49 41.64 -15.33
C GLU A 42 15.30 42.97 -16.08
N THR A 43 16.35 43.48 -16.72
CA THR A 43 16.26 44.67 -17.59
C THR A 43 15.35 44.42 -18.80
N ARG A 44 15.37 43.20 -19.36
CA ARG A 44 14.52 42.81 -20.49
C ARG A 44 13.07 42.65 -20.05
N PHE A 45 12.83 42.05 -18.89
CA PHE A 45 11.52 41.93 -18.26
C PHE A 45 10.91 43.31 -17.98
N ASN A 46 11.65 44.22 -17.37
CA ASN A 46 11.17 45.56 -17.04
C ASN A 46 10.90 46.42 -18.30
N ARG A 47 11.66 46.23 -19.39
CA ARG A 47 11.33 46.83 -20.70
C ARG A 47 10.04 46.25 -21.31
N THR A 48 9.83 44.94 -21.18
CA THR A 48 8.62 44.27 -21.68
C THR A 48 7.37 44.67 -20.88
N VAL A 49 7.50 44.85 -19.56
CA VAL A 49 6.42 45.34 -18.70
C VAL A 49 6.07 46.80 -19.03
N LYS A 50 7.07 47.68 -19.20
CA LYS A 50 6.84 49.08 -19.63
C LYS A 50 6.18 49.19 -21.01
N ALA A 51 6.46 48.25 -21.92
CA ALA A 51 5.82 48.20 -23.24
C ALA A 51 4.39 47.64 -23.18
N ALA A 52 4.08 46.73 -22.25
CA ALA A 52 2.76 46.12 -22.08
C ALA A 52 1.75 47.07 -21.41
N THR A 53 2.20 48.01 -20.58
CA THR A 53 1.33 49.01 -19.92
C THR A 53 0.96 50.21 -20.80
N SER A 54 1.38 50.25 -22.07
CA SER A 54 1.16 51.40 -22.97
C SER A 54 0.28 51.11 -24.19
N VAL A 55 -0.45 49.99 -24.25
CA VAL A 55 -1.30 49.65 -25.41
C VAL A 55 -2.80 49.80 -25.07
N ARG A 56 -3.49 50.63 -25.87
CA ARG A 56 -4.92 50.97 -25.74
C ARG A 56 -5.86 49.80 -26.06
N PRO A 57 -7.08 49.76 -25.48
CA PRO A 57 -7.98 48.62 -25.55
C PRO A 57 -8.89 48.69 -26.79
N ASP A 58 -8.36 48.53 -28.00
CA ASP A 58 -9.19 48.39 -29.20
C ASP A 58 -8.51 47.49 -30.24
N THR A 59 -8.51 46.16 -30.02
CA THR A 59 -8.38 45.14 -31.08
C THR A 59 -8.45 43.73 -30.49
N PHE A 60 -9.67 43.17 -30.41
CA PHE A 60 -9.87 41.72 -30.40
C PHE A 60 -10.89 41.36 -31.50
N PRO A 61 -10.62 40.36 -32.36
CA PRO A 61 -11.57 39.93 -33.38
C PRO A 61 -12.69 39.08 -32.76
N GLN A 62 -13.94 39.38 -33.14
CA GLN A 62 -15.12 38.58 -32.79
C GLN A 62 -15.02 37.19 -33.42
N ILE A 63 -15.34 36.15 -32.64
CA ILE A 63 -15.48 34.78 -33.11
C ILE A 63 -16.99 34.50 -33.27
N ASP A 64 -17.37 34.17 -34.50
CA ASP A 64 -18.75 33.86 -34.90
C ASP A 64 -19.32 32.63 -34.17
N LYS A 65 -20.56 32.76 -33.71
CA LYS A 65 -21.37 31.67 -33.16
C LYS A 65 -22.04 30.89 -34.30
N PRO A 66 -22.22 29.55 -34.21
CA PRO A 66 -23.02 28.82 -35.19
C PRO A 66 -24.51 29.10 -35.02
N ILE A 67 -25.16 29.33 -36.16
CA ILE A 67 -26.59 29.58 -36.34
C ILE A 67 -27.37 28.28 -36.14
N LEU A 68 -28.31 28.24 -35.20
CA LEU A 68 -29.39 27.25 -35.12
C LEU A 68 -30.66 27.90 -35.66
N GLN A 69 -31.11 27.44 -36.83
CA GLN A 69 -32.40 27.81 -37.41
C GLN A 69 -33.55 27.15 -36.64
N GLN A 70 -34.59 27.94 -36.44
CA GLN A 70 -35.87 27.63 -35.83
C GLN A 70 -36.72 26.72 -36.73
N GLU A 71 -37.50 25.83 -36.11
CA GLU A 71 -38.89 25.63 -36.54
C GLU A 71 -39.83 25.66 -35.33
N SER A 72 -41.02 26.17 -35.62
CA SER A 72 -41.98 26.89 -34.79
C SER A 72 -43.02 26.01 -34.09
N GLY A 73 -43.62 26.53 -33.01
CA GLY A 73 -45.07 26.36 -32.81
C GLY A 73 -45.63 26.47 -31.38
N LYS A 74 -46.30 27.60 -31.10
CA LYS A 74 -47.44 27.81 -30.16
C LYS A 74 -47.14 27.81 -28.65
N GLN A 75 -47.72 28.63 -27.78
CA GLN A 75 -48.48 29.89 -27.77
C GLN A 75 -48.82 30.14 -26.26
N GLN A 76 -48.71 31.39 -25.78
CA GLN A 76 -49.45 32.00 -24.63
C GLN A 76 -49.17 31.46 -23.19
N ASN A 77 -49.11 32.22 -22.09
CA ASN A 77 -49.58 33.57 -21.74
C ASN A 77 -48.77 34.21 -20.58
N SER A 78 -48.75 35.54 -20.61
CA SER A 78 -48.59 36.60 -19.58
C SER A 78 -48.48 36.27 -18.08
N GLU A 79 -47.58 36.98 -17.37
CA GLU A 79 -47.92 37.97 -16.31
C GLU A 79 -46.67 38.81 -15.90
N SER A 80 -46.82 40.14 -15.86
CA SER A 80 -45.84 41.15 -15.40
C SER A 80 -45.88 41.30 -13.86
N PRO A 81 -44.96 42.05 -13.19
CA PRO A 81 -45.12 43.51 -13.12
C PRO A 81 -43.83 44.37 -12.98
N MET A 82 -43.99 45.61 -13.48
CA MET A 82 -43.56 46.91 -12.92
C MET A 82 -42.07 47.23 -12.69
N GLU A 83 -41.58 48.10 -13.57
CA GLU A 83 -40.57 49.11 -13.30
C GLU A 83 -41.17 50.27 -12.46
N VAL A 84 -40.43 50.76 -11.46
CA VAL A 84 -40.53 52.14 -10.98
C VAL A 84 -39.12 52.65 -10.72
N ASP A 85 -38.79 53.71 -11.46
CA ASP A 85 -37.58 54.51 -11.41
C ASP A 85 -37.70 55.57 -10.29
N SER A 86 -36.62 55.84 -9.55
CA SER A 86 -36.36 57.17 -8.97
C SER A 86 -34.95 57.29 -8.41
N SER A 87 -34.24 58.22 -9.04
CA SER A 87 -32.99 58.87 -8.69
C SER A 87 -32.95 59.49 -7.29
N SER A 88 -31.76 59.48 -6.67
CA SER A 88 -31.19 60.69 -6.06
C SER A 88 -29.66 60.58 -5.99
N ASP A 89 -29.00 61.45 -6.75
CA ASP A 89 -27.59 61.81 -6.64
C ASP A 89 -27.26 62.45 -5.28
N MET A 90 -26.07 62.17 -4.75
CA MET A 90 -25.28 63.15 -4.01
C MET A 90 -23.79 62.75 -4.03
N ASP A 91 -23.00 63.60 -4.68
CA ASP A 91 -21.54 63.60 -4.82
C ASP A 91 -20.79 63.94 -3.50
N VAL A 92 -19.45 63.86 -3.58
CA VAL A 92 -18.43 64.62 -2.82
C VAL A 92 -18.01 63.95 -1.47
N ASP A 93 -16.75 63.69 -1.08
CA ASP A 93 -15.40 64.07 -1.53
C ASP A 93 -14.32 63.09 -1.01
N LEU A 94 -13.18 63.05 -1.70
CA LEU A 94 -11.90 62.51 -1.26
C LEU A 94 -11.14 63.56 -0.43
N VAL A 95 -10.68 63.24 0.78
CA VAL A 95 -9.64 64.02 1.47
C VAL A 95 -8.63 63.10 2.16
N TRP A 96 -7.35 63.30 1.80
CA TRP A 96 -6.16 62.79 2.47
C TRP A 96 -5.87 63.63 3.72
N GLY A 97 -5.50 62.98 4.83
CA GLY A 97 -5.00 63.64 6.03
C GLY A 97 -3.93 62.78 6.71
N GLU A 98 -2.68 63.16 6.49
CA GLU A 98 -1.56 62.87 7.38
C GLU A 98 -1.75 63.73 8.65
N ASP A 99 -1.46 63.17 9.83
CA ASP A 99 -0.75 63.90 10.89
C ASP A 99 -0.27 62.93 11.97
N SER A 100 0.98 63.18 12.36
CA SER A 100 1.86 62.53 13.32
C SER A 100 1.64 63.04 14.73
N GLU A 101 1.70 62.18 15.75
CA GLU A 101 2.23 62.55 17.08
C GLU A 101 3.04 61.39 17.67
N GLU A 102 4.32 61.68 17.88
CA GLU A 102 5.30 60.92 18.66
C GLU A 102 5.15 61.34 20.14
N GLU A 103 5.05 60.37 21.06
CA GLU A 103 5.42 60.58 22.46
C GLU A 103 6.45 59.51 22.87
N GLU A 104 7.63 59.99 23.25
CA GLU A 104 8.73 59.22 23.81
C GLU A 104 8.53 58.97 25.31
N GLY A 105 8.83 57.74 25.74
CA GLY A 105 9.61 57.50 26.96
C GLY A 105 8.90 56.78 28.11
N GLU A 106 9.24 55.49 28.31
CA GLU A 106 9.87 55.04 29.57
C GLU A 106 10.57 53.69 29.38
N VAL A 107 11.87 53.65 29.64
CA VAL A 107 12.69 52.43 29.65
C VAL A 107 12.61 51.82 31.04
N ILE A 108 12.05 50.61 31.14
CA ILE A 108 12.12 49.80 32.37
C ILE A 108 12.61 48.39 32.03
N GLY A 109 13.79 48.06 32.56
CA GLY A 109 14.21 46.76 33.10
C GLY A 109 13.96 45.50 32.28
N VAL A 110 15.01 45.00 31.65
CA VAL A 110 15.12 43.60 31.21
C VAL A 110 15.34 42.72 32.45
N GLU A 111 14.35 41.93 32.84
CA GLU A 111 14.54 40.74 33.68
C GLU A 111 13.84 39.53 33.05
N ASP A 112 14.68 38.56 32.67
CA ASP A 112 14.47 37.12 32.45
C ASP A 112 13.07 36.61 32.05
N VAL A 113 12.85 36.44 30.74
CA VAL A 113 11.91 35.43 30.22
C VAL A 113 12.70 34.20 29.79
N VAL A 114 12.67 33.20 30.65
CA VAL A 114 13.10 31.83 30.37
C VAL A 114 12.15 31.22 29.32
N GLY A 115 12.71 30.80 28.19
CA GLY A 115 12.14 29.79 27.29
C GLY A 115 11.21 30.29 26.17
N ALA A 116 11.80 30.75 25.07
CA ALA A 116 11.08 30.79 23.79
C ALA A 116 10.82 29.34 23.32
N HIS A 117 9.58 28.87 23.45
CA HIS A 117 9.14 27.63 22.82
C HIS A 117 9.04 27.82 21.30
N ASP A 118 9.47 26.82 20.53
CA ASP A 118 9.33 26.76 19.07
C ASP A 118 7.84 26.91 18.69
N PRO A 119 7.46 27.82 17.78
CA PRO A 119 6.07 27.99 17.32
C PRO A 119 5.40 26.69 16.86
N ASP A 120 6.18 25.78 16.26
CA ASP A 120 5.69 24.47 15.80
C ASP A 120 5.33 23.55 16.98
N GLU A 121 6.05 23.64 18.10
CA GLU A 121 5.73 22.90 19.33
C GLU A 121 4.47 23.42 20.02
N LEU A 122 4.20 24.72 19.92
CA LEU A 122 3.00 25.34 20.50
C LEU A 122 1.75 24.95 19.71
N GLU A 123 1.78 25.01 18.38
CA GLU A 123 0.66 24.66 17.52
C GLU A 123 0.24 23.19 17.71
N GLU A 124 1.22 22.29 17.84
CA GLU A 124 0.93 20.87 18.01
C GLU A 124 0.56 20.52 19.46
N ARG A 125 1.11 21.18 20.50
CA ARG A 125 0.56 21.08 21.86
C ARG A 125 -0.91 21.49 21.91
N GLN A 126 -1.26 22.60 21.25
CA GLN A 126 -2.65 23.04 21.09
C GLN A 126 -3.46 22.05 20.27
N TYR A 127 -2.89 21.40 19.26
CA TYR A 127 -3.55 20.31 18.54
C TYR A 127 -3.82 19.12 19.45
N GLU A 128 -2.84 18.63 20.22
CA GLU A 128 -3.00 17.50 21.12
C GLU A 128 -4.00 17.79 22.25
N GLU A 129 -3.96 19.00 22.82
CA GLU A 129 -4.92 19.43 23.82
C GLU A 129 -6.33 19.51 23.25
N ARG A 130 -6.51 20.11 22.06
CA ARG A 130 -7.78 20.04 21.31
C ARG A 130 -8.20 18.60 21.06
N MET A 131 -7.27 17.72 20.70
CA MET A 131 -7.58 16.32 20.43
C MET A 131 -8.02 15.56 21.69
N ARG A 132 -7.42 15.85 22.84
CA ARG A 132 -7.85 15.31 24.14
C ARG A 132 -9.20 15.88 24.56
N GLU A 133 -9.40 17.18 24.44
CA GLU A 133 -10.68 17.84 24.74
C GLU A 133 -11.79 17.27 23.86
N GLU A 134 -11.53 17.12 22.57
CA GLU A 134 -12.46 16.47 21.64
C GLU A 134 -12.70 15.01 22.01
N ALA A 135 -11.68 14.26 22.41
CA ALA A 135 -11.88 12.89 22.89
C ALA A 135 -12.74 12.84 24.18
N ARG A 136 -12.59 13.82 25.09
CA ARG A 136 -13.46 13.99 26.28
C ARG A 136 -14.90 14.32 25.89
N LYS A 137 -15.10 15.15 24.86
CA LYS A 137 -16.44 15.42 24.29
C LYS A 137 -17.09 14.14 23.74
N LEU A 138 -16.32 13.13 23.31
CA LEU A 138 -16.85 11.84 22.88
C LEU A 138 -17.41 11.00 24.05
N CYS A 139 -17.02 11.27 25.30
CA CYS A 139 -17.56 10.59 26.49
C CYS A 139 -18.64 11.39 27.23
N GLY A 140 -18.95 12.62 26.78
CA GLY A 140 -19.95 13.47 27.44
C GLY A 140 -19.52 14.01 28.80
N VAL A 141 -18.21 14.08 29.05
CA VAL A 141 -17.62 14.61 30.29
C VAL A 141 -17.29 16.08 30.08
N GLU A 142 -18.04 16.99 30.71
CA GLU A 142 -17.66 18.39 30.85
C GLU A 142 -16.44 18.48 31.77
N LEU A 143 -15.53 19.42 31.51
CA LEU A 143 -14.17 19.46 32.06
C LEU A 143 -14.13 19.59 33.60
N GLU A 144 -15.24 20.00 34.23
CA GLU A 144 -15.37 20.14 35.68
C GLU A 144 -15.51 18.81 36.45
N ASP A 145 -16.03 17.73 35.85
CA ASP A 145 -16.34 16.48 36.57
C ASP A 145 -15.11 15.59 36.87
N VAL A 146 -13.97 15.86 36.22
CA VAL A 146 -12.72 15.09 36.39
C VAL A 146 -11.91 15.57 37.60
N LEU A 147 -12.18 16.79 38.10
CA LEU A 147 -11.48 17.32 39.27
C LEU A 147 -12.10 16.91 40.62
N GLU A 148 -13.33 16.38 40.64
CA GLU A 148 -13.95 15.89 41.88
C GLU A 148 -13.70 14.40 42.17
N HIS A 149 -13.37 13.58 41.15
CA HIS A 149 -13.12 12.14 41.34
C HIS A 149 -11.70 11.76 41.78
N LEU A 150 -10.84 12.75 42.11
CA LEU A 150 -9.50 12.54 42.67
C LEU A 150 -9.42 12.71 44.20
N ASN A 151 -10.55 12.90 44.90
CA ASN A 151 -10.58 13.01 46.38
C ASN A 151 -10.92 11.69 47.09
N PHE A 152 -10.34 10.57 46.66
CA PHE A 152 -10.19 9.39 47.51
C PHE A 152 -8.71 9.18 47.84
N LEU A 153 -8.27 9.79 48.94
CA LEU A 153 -7.06 9.38 49.65
C LEU A 153 -7.34 8.05 50.36
N PRO A 154 -6.56 6.97 50.15
CA PRO A 154 -6.43 5.92 51.13
C PRO A 154 -5.41 6.33 52.21
N ASP A 155 -5.71 5.96 53.45
CA ASP A 155 -4.91 6.20 54.65
C ASP A 155 -3.41 5.90 54.47
N GLN A 156 -2.57 6.77 55.03
CA GLN A 156 -1.12 6.59 55.04
C GLN A 156 -0.71 5.40 55.92
N PRO A 157 0.12 4.47 55.43
CA PRO A 157 0.88 3.60 56.31
C PRO A 157 2.05 4.39 56.92
N THR A 158 2.13 4.32 58.24
CA THR A 158 3.21 4.86 59.07
C THR A 158 4.58 4.31 58.63
N LYS A 159 5.56 5.21 58.53
CA LYS A 159 6.98 4.90 58.38
C LYS A 159 7.43 3.99 59.54
N GLU A 160 8.00 2.83 59.21
CA GLU A 160 9.25 2.32 59.82
C GLU A 160 9.75 1.07 59.07
N ASP A 161 11.05 1.11 58.77
CA ASP A 161 12.00 0.03 58.49
C ASP A 161 11.83 -0.92 57.29
N VAL A 162 12.51 -0.61 56.17
CA VAL A 162 13.10 -1.63 55.26
C VAL A 162 14.48 -1.17 54.74
N PRO A 163 15.50 -2.06 54.69
CA PRO A 163 16.91 -1.68 54.54
C PRO A 163 17.32 -1.35 53.11
N THR A 164 18.29 -0.45 53.00
CA THR A 164 19.09 -0.20 51.80
C THR A 164 19.97 -1.40 51.48
N GLY A 165 19.72 -2.05 50.34
CA GLY A 165 20.57 -3.09 49.78
C GLY A 165 20.48 -3.09 48.25
N ASN A 166 21.45 -2.43 47.62
CA ASN A 166 21.75 -2.55 46.20
C ASN A 166 21.99 -4.01 45.82
N GLU A 167 21.33 -4.50 44.76
CA GLU A 167 21.93 -5.27 43.65
C GLU A 167 20.82 -5.71 42.68
N SER A 168 20.79 -5.10 41.49
CA SER A 168 19.98 -5.58 40.36
C SER A 168 20.80 -6.57 39.53
N PRO A 169 20.28 -7.75 39.16
CA PRO A 169 20.91 -8.58 38.14
C PRO A 169 20.67 -7.95 36.77
N SER A 170 21.74 -7.58 36.08
CA SER A 170 21.73 -7.16 34.69
C SER A 170 21.26 -8.31 33.78
N PHE A 171 20.12 -8.14 33.10
CA PHE A 171 19.70 -9.02 32.01
C PHE A 171 19.66 -8.20 30.72
N GLU A 172 20.56 -8.52 29.79
CA GLU A 172 20.69 -7.90 28.48
C GLU A 172 19.41 -8.15 27.65
N ARG A 173 18.75 -7.07 27.23
CA ARG A 173 17.64 -7.13 26.27
C ARG A 173 18.22 -7.28 24.87
N HIS A 174 17.96 -8.41 24.23
CA HIS A 174 18.11 -8.53 22.79
C HIS A 174 17.06 -7.67 22.09
N SER A 175 17.49 -6.53 21.56
CA SER A 175 16.77 -5.72 20.59
C SER A 175 16.66 -6.48 19.26
N SER A 176 15.49 -6.97 18.90
CA SER A 176 15.22 -7.43 17.53
C SER A 176 14.82 -6.24 16.67
N SER A 177 15.63 -5.96 15.64
CA SER A 177 15.58 -4.80 14.75
C SER A 177 14.32 -4.74 13.88
N PHE A 178 13.49 -3.72 14.09
CA PHE A 178 12.47 -3.24 13.15
C PHE A 178 12.98 -1.92 12.54
N SER A 179 13.71 -1.96 11.42
CA SER A 179 14.20 -0.74 10.75
C SER A 179 14.02 -0.68 9.22
N ASP A 180 13.49 -1.71 8.55
CA ASP A 180 13.65 -1.82 7.10
C ASP A 180 12.37 -1.48 6.30
N THR A 181 11.93 -0.22 6.36
CA THR A 181 10.99 0.37 5.37
C THR A 181 11.15 1.89 5.20
N LEU A 182 12.27 2.34 4.62
CA LEU A 182 12.42 3.74 4.16
C LEU A 182 13.10 3.80 2.78
N PRO A 183 12.51 4.49 1.80
CA PRO A 183 13.25 4.97 0.64
C PRO A 183 13.68 6.43 0.85
N PHE A 184 14.98 6.68 0.66
CA PHE A 184 15.67 7.98 0.62
C PHE A 184 16.11 8.60 1.97
N ALA A 185 17.24 8.10 2.49
CA ALA A 185 18.20 8.91 3.23
C ALA A 185 19.61 8.35 2.99
N VAL A 186 20.49 9.15 2.39
CA VAL A 186 21.93 9.04 2.64
C VAL A 186 22.20 10.17 3.60
N GLU A 187 22.04 9.90 4.88
CA GLU A 187 22.51 10.68 6.03
C GLU A 187 22.28 9.79 7.26
N ASP A 188 23.22 9.91 8.21
CA ASP A 188 23.52 9.09 9.40
C ASP A 188 22.42 8.18 9.96
N GLU A 189 22.83 7.01 10.51
CA GLU A 189 21.97 6.00 11.13
C GLU A 189 20.82 6.61 11.95
N ALA A 190 19.65 6.81 11.32
CA ALA A 190 18.50 7.42 11.96
C ALA A 190 17.97 6.47 13.04
N THR A 191 18.29 6.75 14.29
CA THR A 191 17.75 6.06 15.46
C THR A 191 16.31 6.50 15.68
N TRP A 192 15.38 5.73 15.10
CA TRP A 192 13.96 5.83 15.37
C TRP A 192 13.68 5.68 16.87
N THR A 193 12.93 6.62 17.43
CA THR A 193 12.58 6.58 18.86
C THR A 193 11.07 6.43 19.02
N TRP A 194 10.66 5.42 19.80
CA TRP A 194 9.26 5.13 20.10
C TRP A 194 8.94 5.55 21.53
N LYS A 195 7.89 6.36 21.70
CA LYS A 195 7.27 6.64 23.00
C LYS A 195 5.93 5.91 23.09
N TRP A 196 5.94 4.72 23.67
CA TRP A 196 4.74 3.91 23.88
C TRP A 196 3.88 4.45 25.02
N HIS A 197 2.56 4.32 24.88
CA HIS A 197 1.64 4.66 25.95
C HIS A 197 1.84 3.73 27.17
N PRO A 198 1.90 4.27 28.40
CA PRO A 198 2.28 3.49 29.57
C PRO A 198 1.21 2.49 30.03
N SER A 199 -0.08 2.86 29.93
CA SER A 199 -1.18 2.09 30.55
C SER A 199 -1.84 1.03 29.66
N ALA A 200 -1.53 0.96 28.37
CA ALA A 200 -2.21 0.06 27.45
C ALA A 200 -1.68 -1.39 27.54
N GLY A 201 -2.29 -2.38 26.89
CA GLY A 201 -1.65 -3.67 26.61
C GLY A 201 -1.30 -4.55 27.82
N LYS A 202 -1.90 -4.34 29.01
CA LYS A 202 -1.63 -5.17 30.20
C LYS A 202 -2.09 -6.61 29.96
N VAL A 203 -1.25 -7.56 30.36
CA VAL A 203 -1.55 -8.99 30.32
C VAL A 203 -2.13 -9.39 31.67
N TYR A 204 -3.32 -9.99 31.66
CA TYR A 204 -4.04 -10.41 32.86
C TYR A 204 -3.88 -11.90 33.17
N GLY A 205 -3.38 -12.67 32.20
CA GLY A 205 -3.14 -14.10 32.33
C GLY A 205 -2.69 -14.70 31.00
N THR A 206 -2.59 -16.01 30.96
CA THR A 206 -2.26 -16.77 29.76
C THR A 206 -3.24 -17.92 29.59
N GLU A 207 -3.72 -18.11 28.37
CA GLU A 207 -4.61 -19.19 28.00
C GLU A 207 -4.11 -19.87 26.71
N PRO A 208 -4.55 -21.11 26.43
CA PRO A 208 -4.30 -21.74 25.13
C PRO A 208 -4.85 -20.86 24.01
N ASN A 209 -3.99 -20.50 23.05
CA ASN A 209 -4.41 -19.79 21.83
C ASN A 209 -5.33 -20.67 20.95
N VAL A 210 -5.92 -20.10 19.91
CA VAL A 210 -6.91 -20.80 19.07
C VAL A 210 -6.38 -22.12 18.49
N TYR A 211 -5.11 -22.16 18.05
CA TYR A 211 -4.50 -23.37 17.50
C TYR A 211 -4.17 -24.42 18.57
N ALA A 212 -3.80 -24.00 19.78
CA ALA A 212 -3.66 -24.92 20.91
C ALA A 212 -5.01 -25.54 21.30
N ARG A 213 -6.11 -24.76 21.26
CA ARG A 213 -7.47 -25.28 21.48
C ARG A 213 -7.90 -26.24 20.38
N TRP A 214 -7.58 -25.93 19.12
CA TRP A 214 -7.85 -26.84 18.00
C TRP A 214 -7.06 -28.14 18.13
N ALA A 215 -5.80 -28.07 18.55
CA ALA A 215 -5.00 -29.26 18.82
C ALA A 215 -5.67 -30.16 19.88
N GLN A 216 -6.19 -29.58 20.97
CA GLN A 216 -6.95 -30.35 21.98
C GLN A 216 -8.24 -30.95 21.41
N LEU A 217 -9.06 -30.13 20.74
CA LEU A 217 -10.33 -30.57 20.13
C LEU A 217 -10.14 -31.72 19.14
N PHE A 218 -9.09 -31.65 18.30
CA PHE A 218 -8.82 -32.67 17.30
C PHE A 218 -8.16 -33.91 17.90
N LEU A 219 -7.35 -33.78 18.95
CA LEU A 219 -6.76 -34.92 19.65
C LEU A 219 -7.84 -35.82 20.30
N GLU A 220 -8.91 -35.23 20.83
CA GLU A 220 -10.01 -35.97 21.46
C GLU A 220 -10.88 -36.75 20.45
N GLN A 221 -10.82 -36.38 19.17
CA GLN A 221 -11.66 -36.94 18.10
C GLN A 221 -10.86 -37.81 17.09
N GLU A 222 -9.56 -37.99 17.32
CA GLU A 222 -8.70 -38.78 16.44
C GLU A 222 -8.81 -40.29 16.70
N GLU A 223 -9.50 -41.00 15.79
CA GLU A 223 -9.42 -42.46 15.64
C GLU A 223 -8.81 -42.81 14.28
N GLY A 224 -7.63 -43.45 14.25
CA GLY A 224 -7.01 -43.91 12.99
C GLY A 224 -5.48 -43.76 12.87
N ALA A 225 -4.97 -44.05 11.66
CA ALA A 225 -3.55 -44.30 11.40
C ALA A 225 -2.68 -43.06 11.08
N ASP A 226 -3.25 -41.94 10.59
CA ASP A 226 -2.51 -40.72 10.25
C ASP A 226 -2.87 -39.56 11.20
N LYS A 227 -2.32 -39.62 12.41
CA LYS A 227 -2.58 -38.67 13.50
C LYS A 227 -2.22 -37.24 13.08
N GLY A 228 -3.17 -36.31 13.20
CA GLY A 228 -3.00 -34.88 13.00
C GLY A 228 -3.92 -34.25 11.94
N TYR A 229 -4.67 -35.03 11.17
CA TYR A 229 -5.43 -34.55 10.01
C TYR A 229 -6.95 -34.50 10.19
N TYR A 230 -7.49 -34.78 11.40
CA TYR A 230 -8.92 -34.67 11.68
C TYR A 230 -9.46 -33.29 11.25
N PRO A 231 -10.62 -33.20 10.55
CA PRO A 231 -11.63 -34.24 10.29
C PRO A 231 -11.34 -35.20 9.12
N PHE A 232 -10.19 -35.04 8.47
CA PHE A 232 -9.74 -35.92 7.40
C PHE A 232 -8.98 -37.12 7.99
N THR A 233 -9.09 -38.27 7.32
CA THR A 233 -8.44 -39.50 7.80
C THR A 233 -6.97 -39.59 7.41
N SER A 234 -6.52 -38.75 6.48
CA SER A 234 -5.12 -38.70 6.03
C SER A 234 -4.74 -37.32 5.49
N ARG A 235 -3.43 -37.09 5.39
CA ARG A 235 -2.85 -35.93 4.69
C ARG A 235 -3.35 -35.77 3.26
N LEU A 236 -3.39 -36.87 2.51
CA LEU A 236 -3.80 -36.86 1.10
C LEU A 236 -5.29 -36.46 0.97
N GLU A 237 -6.14 -36.95 1.86
CA GLU A 237 -7.55 -36.59 1.88
C GLU A 237 -7.75 -35.08 2.16
N TRP A 238 -6.94 -34.50 3.06
CA TRP A 238 -6.89 -33.05 3.29
C TRP A 238 -6.42 -32.28 2.05
N GLU A 239 -5.31 -32.68 1.43
CA GLU A 239 -4.73 -31.96 0.28
C GLU A 239 -5.70 -31.95 -0.92
N ILE A 240 -6.42 -33.05 -1.17
CA ILE A 240 -7.46 -33.11 -2.19
C ILE A 240 -8.64 -32.18 -1.86
N ALA A 241 -9.09 -32.15 -0.60
CA ALA A 241 -10.18 -31.26 -0.18
C ALA A 241 -9.76 -29.78 -0.26
N GLN A 242 -8.54 -29.46 0.17
CA GLN A 242 -7.94 -28.14 0.08
C GLN A 242 -7.88 -27.67 -1.39
N TRP A 243 -7.31 -28.48 -2.28
CA TRP A 243 -7.25 -28.21 -3.71
C TRP A 243 -8.64 -27.98 -4.30
N ALA A 244 -9.57 -28.90 -4.07
CA ALA A 244 -10.91 -28.82 -4.67
C ALA A 244 -11.67 -27.54 -4.24
N VAL A 245 -11.50 -27.11 -2.99
CA VAL A 245 -12.12 -25.89 -2.48
C VAL A 245 -11.40 -24.64 -3.00
N GLN A 246 -10.06 -24.60 -2.98
CA GLN A 246 -9.28 -23.45 -3.44
C GLN A 246 -9.43 -23.18 -4.94
N GLU A 247 -9.41 -24.26 -5.75
CA GLU A 247 -9.62 -24.21 -7.20
C GLU A 247 -11.11 -24.10 -7.60
N LYS A 248 -12.01 -24.00 -6.62
CA LYS A 248 -13.46 -23.78 -6.83
C LYS A 248 -14.08 -24.84 -7.75
N ILE A 249 -13.62 -26.08 -7.63
CA ILE A 249 -14.10 -27.19 -8.45
C ILE A 249 -15.60 -27.40 -8.22
N THR A 250 -16.36 -27.51 -9.30
CA THR A 250 -17.80 -27.76 -9.21
C THR A 250 -18.07 -29.12 -8.60
N GLN A 251 -19.11 -29.22 -7.74
CA GLN A 251 -19.46 -30.48 -7.09
C GLN A 251 -19.67 -31.61 -8.10
N GLN A 252 -20.29 -31.32 -9.24
CA GLN A 252 -20.51 -32.31 -10.31
C GLN A 252 -19.19 -32.78 -10.95
N SER A 253 -18.22 -31.89 -11.15
CA SER A 253 -16.92 -32.28 -11.74
C SER A 253 -16.09 -33.11 -10.77
N PHE A 254 -16.11 -32.78 -9.48
CA PHE A 254 -15.48 -33.58 -8.44
C PHE A 254 -16.16 -34.96 -8.30
N ASP A 255 -17.50 -35.01 -8.34
CA ASP A 255 -18.24 -36.27 -8.32
C ASP A 255 -17.93 -37.14 -9.56
N ARG A 256 -17.75 -36.53 -10.74
CA ARG A 256 -17.32 -37.25 -11.95
C ARG A 256 -15.92 -37.83 -11.80
N LEU A 257 -14.98 -37.09 -11.22
CA LEU A 257 -13.63 -37.58 -10.92
C LEU A 257 -13.68 -38.83 -10.01
N LEU A 258 -14.47 -38.78 -8.94
CA LEU A 258 -14.60 -39.90 -7.99
C LEU A 258 -15.32 -41.13 -8.56
N ARG A 259 -16.08 -40.98 -9.66
CA ARG A 259 -16.74 -42.10 -10.35
C ARG A 259 -15.83 -42.87 -11.31
N ILE A 260 -14.66 -42.32 -11.67
CA ILE A 260 -13.72 -43.00 -12.55
C ILE A 260 -13.26 -44.30 -11.84
N PRO A 261 -13.41 -45.49 -12.48
CA PRO A 261 -13.03 -46.75 -11.86
C PRO A 261 -11.60 -46.71 -11.32
N LYS A 262 -11.39 -47.27 -10.12
CA LYS A 262 -10.12 -47.32 -9.38
C LYS A 262 -9.57 -45.97 -8.87
N VAL A 263 -10.07 -44.81 -9.30
CA VAL A 263 -9.50 -43.51 -8.84
C VAL A 263 -9.70 -43.31 -7.34
N LYS A 264 -10.92 -43.52 -6.83
CA LYS A 264 -11.21 -43.40 -5.40
C LYS A 264 -10.33 -44.33 -4.55
N ASP A 265 -10.21 -45.58 -4.98
CA ASP A 265 -9.44 -46.61 -4.27
C ASP A 265 -7.94 -46.31 -4.33
N SER A 266 -7.44 -45.83 -5.47
CA SER A 266 -6.02 -45.45 -5.64
C SER A 266 -5.64 -44.23 -4.83
N LEU A 267 -6.57 -43.28 -4.63
CA LEU A 267 -6.38 -42.10 -3.80
C LEU A 267 -6.61 -42.37 -2.31
N GLY A 268 -7.20 -43.51 -1.94
CA GLY A 268 -7.48 -43.86 -0.54
C GLY A 268 -8.43 -42.89 0.19
N VAL A 269 -9.26 -42.13 -0.54
CA VAL A 269 -10.17 -41.14 0.05
C VAL A 269 -11.43 -41.79 0.62
N THR A 270 -11.91 -41.30 1.77
CA THR A 270 -13.06 -41.91 2.47
C THR A 270 -14.39 -41.34 1.97
N PHE A 271 -14.42 -40.07 1.56
CA PHE A 271 -15.61 -39.46 0.99
C PHE A 271 -15.97 -40.03 -0.39
N SER A 272 -17.27 -40.24 -0.63
CA SER A 272 -17.81 -40.76 -1.90
C SER A 272 -18.34 -39.68 -2.85
N SER A 273 -18.36 -38.42 -2.41
CA SER A 273 -18.88 -37.29 -3.19
C SER A 273 -18.31 -35.97 -2.69
N ALA A 274 -18.44 -34.93 -3.51
CA ALA A 274 -18.15 -33.56 -3.13
C ALA A 274 -18.96 -33.14 -1.89
N ARG A 275 -20.22 -33.58 -1.77
CA ARG A 275 -21.04 -33.31 -0.58
C ARG A 275 -20.42 -33.88 0.69
N ALA A 276 -19.94 -35.14 0.63
CA ALA A 276 -19.30 -35.79 1.77
C ALA A 276 -17.95 -35.13 2.12
N MET A 277 -17.15 -34.75 1.13
CA MET A 277 -15.91 -33.99 1.34
C MET A 277 -16.19 -32.62 1.99
N LEU A 278 -17.19 -31.89 1.50
CA LEU A 278 -17.57 -30.59 2.04
C LEU A 278 -18.17 -30.71 3.46
N ALA A 279 -18.81 -31.82 3.80
CA ALA A 279 -19.28 -32.08 5.16
C ALA A 279 -18.10 -32.20 6.15
N LYS A 280 -17.01 -32.87 5.75
CA LYS A 280 -15.76 -32.87 6.54
C LYS A 280 -15.17 -31.46 6.67
N VAL A 281 -15.15 -30.68 5.59
CA VAL A 281 -14.72 -29.26 5.67
C VAL A 281 -15.59 -28.49 6.67
N ASP A 282 -16.90 -28.77 6.72
CA ASP A 282 -17.82 -28.10 7.62
C ASP A 282 -17.58 -28.43 9.11
N GLU A 283 -16.92 -29.56 9.44
CA GLU A 283 -16.51 -29.93 10.81
C GLU A 283 -15.35 -29.07 11.35
N ILE A 284 -14.56 -28.43 10.47
CA ILE A 284 -13.52 -27.49 10.89
C ILE A 284 -14.20 -26.28 11.58
N PRO A 285 -13.71 -25.81 12.75
CA PRO A 285 -14.31 -24.66 13.42
C PRO A 285 -14.31 -23.40 12.56
N SER A 286 -15.44 -22.69 12.52
CA SER A 286 -15.57 -21.44 11.76
C SER A 286 -14.66 -20.34 12.31
N ARG A 287 -13.93 -19.66 11.43
CA ARG A 287 -12.98 -18.61 11.80
C ARG A 287 -13.67 -17.38 12.40
N GLY A 288 -14.66 -16.83 11.71
CA GLY A 288 -15.29 -15.54 12.05
C GLY A 288 -16.56 -15.62 12.92
N GLY A 289 -16.86 -16.79 13.49
CA GLY A 289 -18.11 -17.06 14.21
C GLY A 289 -19.28 -17.47 13.31
N SER A 290 -20.43 -17.69 13.93
CA SER A 290 -21.65 -18.18 13.26
C SER A 290 -22.35 -17.10 12.45
N TRP A 291 -22.95 -17.51 11.33
CA TRP A 291 -23.84 -16.65 10.54
C TRP A 291 -25.28 -16.71 11.05
N TYR A 292 -25.89 -15.54 11.18
CA TYR A 292 -27.27 -15.32 11.55
C TYR A 292 -28.03 -14.71 10.38
N THR A 293 -29.33 -15.02 10.28
CA THR A 293 -30.24 -14.40 9.32
C THR A 293 -31.31 -13.65 10.09
N LYS A 294 -31.52 -12.37 9.75
CA LYS A 294 -32.55 -11.54 10.36
C LYS A 294 -33.39 -10.88 9.28
N GLN A 295 -34.70 -10.88 9.49
CA GLN A 295 -35.66 -10.20 8.63
C GLN A 295 -36.04 -8.86 9.26
N LEU A 296 -35.97 -7.81 8.46
CA LEU A 296 -36.38 -6.45 8.80
C LEU A 296 -37.68 -6.13 8.08
N SER A 297 -38.58 -5.41 8.71
CA SER A 297 -39.76 -4.84 8.05
C SER A 297 -40.00 -3.40 8.50
N PHE A 298 -40.70 -2.64 7.68
CA PHE A 298 -41.15 -1.30 8.03
C PHE A 298 -42.41 -1.38 8.87
N LYS A 299 -42.59 -0.45 9.83
CA LYS A 299 -43.72 -0.50 10.78
C LYS A 299 -45.10 -0.46 10.08
N ASP A 300 -45.17 0.27 8.98
CA ASP A 300 -46.36 0.44 8.14
C ASP A 300 -46.53 -0.64 7.06
N HIS A 301 -45.49 -1.44 6.80
CA HIS A 301 -45.53 -2.56 5.86
C HIS A 301 -44.87 -3.80 6.50
N PRO A 302 -45.51 -4.39 7.53
CA PRO A 302 -44.93 -5.51 8.29
C PRO A 302 -44.74 -6.78 7.44
N ASP A 303 -45.54 -6.94 6.39
CA ASP A 303 -45.49 -8.08 5.47
C ASP A 303 -44.33 -8.00 4.46
N GLU A 304 -43.74 -6.81 4.28
CA GLU A 304 -42.58 -6.63 3.42
C GLU A 304 -41.30 -6.84 4.23
N THR A 305 -40.63 -7.98 4.00
CA THR A 305 -39.42 -8.35 4.72
C THR A 305 -38.15 -8.19 3.89
N PHE A 306 -37.11 -7.66 4.53
CA PHE A 306 -35.79 -7.42 3.98
C PHE A 306 -34.79 -8.28 4.76
N THR A 307 -34.13 -9.19 4.05
CA THR A 307 -33.25 -10.17 4.72
C THR A 307 -31.83 -9.64 4.80
N ILE A 308 -31.28 -9.63 6.01
CA ILE A 308 -29.85 -9.44 6.25
C ILE A 308 -29.23 -10.74 6.77
N ARG A 309 -27.97 -10.98 6.40
CA ARG A 309 -27.18 -12.10 6.92
C ARG A 309 -25.92 -11.53 7.55
N HIS A 310 -25.63 -11.86 8.80
CA HIS A 310 -24.52 -11.26 9.52
C HIS A 310 -23.89 -12.20 10.54
N ARG A 311 -22.67 -11.89 10.98
CA ARG A 311 -22.00 -12.54 12.11
C ARG A 311 -21.92 -11.56 13.29
N ASN A 312 -21.55 -12.07 14.47
CA ASN A 312 -21.22 -11.20 15.60
C ASN A 312 -19.83 -10.56 15.35
N PRO A 313 -19.72 -9.22 15.30
CA PRO A 313 -18.44 -8.55 15.07
C PRO A 313 -17.40 -8.86 16.17
N LEU A 314 -17.81 -9.18 17.41
CA LEU A 314 -16.87 -9.58 18.46
C LEU A 314 -16.17 -10.90 18.15
N ASP A 315 -16.86 -11.85 17.51
CA ASP A 315 -16.23 -13.11 17.11
C ASP A 315 -15.23 -12.90 15.99
N ALA A 316 -15.53 -11.99 15.05
CA ALA A 316 -14.59 -11.59 14.02
C ALA A 316 -13.39 -10.79 14.57
N ILE A 317 -13.57 -9.97 15.62
CA ILE A 317 -12.45 -9.33 16.32
C ILE A 317 -11.59 -10.39 17.02
N LYS A 318 -12.19 -11.31 17.79
CA LYS A 318 -11.48 -12.41 18.44
C LYS A 318 -10.71 -13.27 17.45
N ALA A 319 -11.28 -13.50 16.26
CA ALA A 319 -10.64 -14.25 15.18
C ALA A 319 -9.35 -13.57 14.69
N LEU A 320 -9.38 -12.26 14.46
CA LEU A 320 -8.20 -11.49 14.04
C LEU A 320 -7.19 -11.32 15.18
N TRP A 321 -7.67 -11.13 16.40
CA TRP A 321 -6.85 -10.91 17.60
C TRP A 321 -6.11 -12.18 18.06
N GLY A 322 -6.81 -13.32 17.99
CA GLY A 322 -6.35 -14.61 18.46
C GLY A 322 -5.57 -15.43 17.43
N ASP A 323 -5.41 -14.93 16.20
CA ASP A 323 -4.72 -15.63 15.11
C ASP A 323 -3.19 -15.64 15.35
N PRO A 324 -2.56 -16.82 15.53
CA PRO A 324 -1.12 -16.91 15.76
C PRO A 324 -0.29 -16.41 14.58
N SER A 325 -0.85 -16.34 13.37
CA SER A 325 -0.17 -15.75 12.21
C SER A 325 0.04 -14.24 12.31
N PHE A 326 -0.72 -13.54 13.17
CA PHE A 326 -0.56 -12.11 13.44
C PHE A 326 0.11 -11.81 14.78
N ALA A 327 0.38 -12.81 15.62
CA ALA A 327 0.83 -12.62 17.00
C ALA A 327 2.08 -11.73 17.14
N ASN A 328 3.03 -11.86 16.21
CA ASN A 328 4.27 -11.08 16.21
C ASN A 328 4.12 -9.68 15.61
N ASP A 329 3.02 -9.42 14.89
CA ASP A 329 2.77 -8.18 14.16
C ASP A 329 1.69 -7.30 14.82
N LEU A 330 0.85 -7.89 15.69
CA LEU A 330 -0.21 -7.17 16.41
C LEU A 330 0.37 -6.14 17.38
N VAL A 331 -0.10 -4.91 17.24
CA VAL A 331 0.23 -3.82 18.16
C VAL A 331 -0.87 -3.71 19.22
N TYR A 332 -0.48 -3.74 20.49
CA TYR A 332 -1.40 -3.68 21.64
C TYR A 332 -1.38 -2.34 22.37
N ARG A 333 -0.54 -1.40 21.94
CA ARG A 333 -0.38 -0.09 22.60
C ARG A 333 -0.19 0.98 21.54
N PRO A 334 -0.77 2.19 21.68
CA PRO A 334 -0.40 3.30 20.82
C PRO A 334 1.01 3.81 21.15
N ALA A 335 1.65 4.47 20.19
CA ALA A 335 2.94 5.11 20.40
C ALA A 335 3.13 6.35 19.54
N LYS A 336 3.90 7.32 20.05
CA LYS A 336 4.44 8.40 19.24
C LYS A 336 5.80 7.98 18.67
N LEU A 337 5.97 8.12 17.36
CA LEU A 337 7.20 7.76 16.65
C LEU A 337 7.98 9.03 16.27
N PHE A 338 9.28 9.04 16.51
CA PHE A 338 10.19 10.15 16.20
C PHE A 338 11.39 9.66 15.38
N ARG A 339 11.91 10.51 14.48
CA ARG A 339 13.08 10.20 13.65
C ARG A 339 14.41 10.14 14.41
N ASN A 340 14.49 10.85 15.53
CA ASN A 340 15.71 10.97 16.33
C ASN A 340 15.37 10.90 17.84
N SER A 341 16.42 10.88 18.65
CA SER A 341 16.29 10.74 20.10
C SER A 341 15.91 12.03 20.83
N SER A 342 15.94 13.20 20.17
CA SER A 342 15.46 14.45 20.80
C SER A 342 13.95 14.38 21.08
N CYS A 343 13.23 13.52 20.35
CA CYS A 343 11.79 13.34 20.48
C CYS A 343 11.01 14.66 20.45
N THR A 344 11.51 15.60 19.65
CA THR A 344 10.90 16.90 19.38
C THR A 344 9.74 16.71 18.41
N GLU A 345 8.75 17.58 18.50
CA GLU A 345 7.50 17.39 17.75
C GLU A 345 7.70 17.53 16.22
N ASN A 346 8.64 18.38 15.80
CA ASN A 346 9.04 18.49 14.40
C ASN A 346 9.58 17.19 13.79
N GLU A 347 9.99 16.24 14.63
CA GLU A 347 10.51 14.92 14.23
C GLU A 347 9.46 13.82 14.34
N ARG A 348 8.22 14.15 14.73
CA ARG A 348 7.12 13.20 14.83
C ARG A 348 6.77 12.62 13.47
N VAL A 349 6.49 11.33 13.46
CA VAL A 349 6.17 10.55 12.27
C VAL A 349 4.83 9.86 12.42
N PHE A 350 3.96 10.07 11.44
CA PHE A 350 2.66 9.43 11.27
C PHE A 350 2.75 8.40 10.15
N SER A 351 2.49 7.13 10.44
CA SER A 351 2.58 6.03 9.45
C SER A 351 1.47 5.00 9.59
N GLU A 352 1.16 4.59 10.81
CA GLU A 352 0.19 3.56 11.15
C GLU A 352 -0.86 4.12 12.11
N MET A 353 -1.97 3.41 12.31
CA MET A 353 -3.04 3.90 13.19
C MET A 353 -2.57 4.10 14.65
N TRP A 354 -1.66 3.26 15.15
CA TRP A 354 -1.08 3.40 16.49
C TRP A 354 -0.12 4.58 16.62
N THR A 355 0.37 5.13 15.49
CA THR A 355 1.15 6.38 15.47
C THR A 355 0.29 7.64 15.33
N GLY A 356 -0.99 7.46 14.98
CA GLY A 356 -1.98 8.52 14.92
C GLY A 356 -2.39 9.02 16.31
N SER A 357 -2.92 10.23 16.35
CA SER A 357 -3.35 10.88 17.59
C SER A 357 -4.65 10.28 18.16
N PHE A 358 -5.50 9.68 17.32
CA PHE A 358 -6.76 9.04 17.74
C PHE A 358 -6.54 8.02 18.84
N TRP A 359 -5.69 7.02 18.60
CA TRP A 359 -5.52 5.91 19.53
C TRP A 359 -4.87 6.42 20.82
N ASN A 360 -3.85 7.28 20.74
CA ASN A 360 -3.25 7.88 21.94
C ASN A 360 -4.29 8.63 22.78
N ALA A 361 -5.09 9.51 22.18
CA ALA A 361 -6.07 10.32 22.90
C ALA A 361 -7.19 9.47 23.54
N VAL A 362 -7.68 8.47 22.82
CA VAL A 362 -8.78 7.61 23.29
C VAL A 362 -8.30 6.58 24.32
N GLN A 363 -7.03 6.19 24.28
CA GLN A 363 -6.42 5.26 25.23
C GLN A 363 -6.33 5.84 26.66
N GLU A 364 -6.28 7.17 26.79
CA GLU A 364 -6.33 7.88 28.08
C GLU A 364 -7.74 7.84 28.73
N LEU A 365 -8.78 7.49 27.97
CA LEU A 365 -10.18 7.54 28.41
C LEU A 365 -10.76 6.16 28.79
N ILE A 366 -9.99 5.10 28.65
CA ILE A 366 -10.40 3.75 29.06
C ILE A 366 -9.66 3.34 30.35
N PRO A 367 -10.19 2.39 31.13
CA PRO A 367 -9.57 1.95 32.39
C PRO A 367 -8.11 1.50 32.22
N GLU A 368 -7.28 1.78 33.22
CA GLU A 368 -5.85 1.45 33.20
C GLU A 368 -5.62 -0.06 32.99
N GLY A 369 -4.67 -0.40 32.11
CA GLY A 369 -4.43 -1.77 31.67
C GLY A 369 -5.29 -2.22 30.48
N GLY A 370 -6.38 -1.51 30.20
CA GLY A 370 -7.23 -1.74 29.04
C GLY A 370 -6.52 -1.48 27.71
N THR A 371 -6.91 -2.21 26.66
CA THR A 371 -6.34 -2.10 25.32
C THR A 371 -7.42 -1.81 24.29
N ILE A 372 -7.21 -0.82 23.44
CA ILE A 372 -8.16 -0.55 22.35
C ILE A 372 -7.94 -1.53 21.19
N ALA A 373 -9.05 -2.01 20.62
CA ALA A 373 -9.08 -2.63 19.30
C ALA A 373 -9.76 -1.65 18.31
N PRO A 374 -9.00 -0.83 17.55
CA PRO A 374 -9.59 0.11 16.62
C PRO A 374 -10.26 -0.63 15.46
N VAL A 375 -11.58 -0.63 15.41
CA VAL A 375 -12.38 -1.28 14.38
C VAL A 375 -12.44 -0.39 13.14
N ILE A 376 -12.05 -0.95 11.99
CA ILE A 376 -12.14 -0.32 10.68
C ILE A 376 -13.21 -1.05 9.88
N LEU A 377 -14.26 -0.33 9.51
CA LEU A 377 -15.37 -0.84 8.71
C LEU A 377 -15.27 -0.36 7.26
N ALA A 378 -15.80 -1.16 6.35
CA ALA A 378 -16.07 -0.71 4.99
C ALA A 378 -17.37 -1.34 4.47
N SER A 379 -18.16 -0.57 3.74
CA SER A 379 -19.33 -1.05 3.02
C SER A 379 -19.35 -0.46 1.63
N ASP A 380 -19.72 -1.27 0.65
CA ASP A 380 -20.05 -0.79 -0.69
C ASP A 380 -20.96 -1.79 -1.39
N LYS A 381 -21.90 -1.28 -2.18
CA LYS A 381 -22.85 -2.10 -2.94
C LYS A 381 -22.25 -2.46 -4.29
N THR A 382 -21.77 -3.70 -4.41
CA THR A 382 -21.20 -4.22 -5.66
C THR A 382 -22.23 -4.92 -6.53
N GLN A 383 -22.10 -4.76 -7.86
CA GLN A 383 -22.82 -5.58 -8.84
C GLN A 383 -22.18 -6.97 -8.96
N LEU A 384 -23.01 -7.99 -9.17
CA LEU A 384 -22.63 -9.40 -9.28
C LEU A 384 -22.64 -9.93 -10.73
N THR A 385 -23.31 -9.22 -11.64
CA THR A 385 -23.44 -9.57 -13.07
C THR A 385 -23.00 -8.38 -13.91
N GLN A 386 -22.35 -8.62 -15.05
CA GLN A 386 -21.81 -7.55 -15.91
C GLN A 386 -22.76 -7.15 -17.05
N PHE A 387 -23.66 -8.01 -17.52
CA PHE A 387 -24.43 -7.74 -18.75
C PHE A 387 -25.91 -8.17 -18.74
N SER A 388 -26.41 -8.89 -17.74
CA SER A 388 -27.84 -9.21 -17.63
C SER A 388 -28.26 -9.56 -16.20
N GLY A 389 -29.42 -9.02 -15.79
CA GLY A 389 -30.03 -9.24 -14.47
C GLY A 389 -29.34 -8.42 -13.37
N SER A 390 -29.86 -7.24 -13.06
CA SER A 390 -29.39 -6.29 -12.03
C SER A 390 -29.27 -6.92 -10.62
N LYS A 391 -28.30 -7.79 -10.40
CA LYS A 391 -28.04 -8.49 -9.13
C LYS A 391 -26.85 -7.82 -8.47
N SER A 392 -27.01 -7.52 -7.19
CA SER A 392 -26.01 -6.85 -6.37
C SER A 392 -25.85 -7.58 -5.05
N ALA A 393 -24.71 -7.40 -4.40
CA ALA A 393 -24.52 -7.70 -2.99
C ALA A 393 -24.14 -6.40 -2.27
N TYR A 394 -24.43 -6.34 -0.98
CA TYR A 394 -24.04 -5.22 -0.13
C TYR A 394 -23.24 -5.72 1.07
N PRO A 395 -21.96 -6.09 0.85
CA PRO A 395 -21.08 -6.57 1.90
C PRO A 395 -20.67 -5.49 2.90
N VAL A 396 -20.46 -5.90 4.16
CA VAL A 396 -19.80 -5.11 5.21
C VAL A 396 -18.55 -5.86 5.66
N TYR A 397 -17.40 -5.21 5.51
CA TYR A 397 -16.08 -5.72 5.85
C TYR A 397 -15.57 -5.11 7.16
N MET A 398 -14.73 -5.85 7.88
CA MET A 398 -14.14 -5.43 9.14
C MET A 398 -12.67 -5.84 9.23
N THR A 399 -11.82 -4.98 9.77
CA THR A 399 -10.42 -5.24 10.16
C THR A 399 -10.04 -4.40 11.38
N LEU A 400 -8.82 -4.57 11.89
CA LEU A 400 -8.32 -3.91 13.10
C LEU A 400 -7.14 -2.99 12.81
N GLY A 401 -7.13 -1.80 13.40
CA GLY A 401 -5.98 -0.88 13.39
C GLY A 401 -4.75 -1.42 14.13
N ASN A 402 -4.91 -2.48 14.93
CA ASN A 402 -3.81 -3.21 15.56
C ASN A 402 -2.94 -3.97 14.54
N ILE A 403 -3.47 -4.28 13.36
CA ILE A 403 -2.77 -5.03 12.32
C ILE A 403 -2.09 -4.05 11.36
N PRO A 404 -0.77 -4.21 11.09
CA PRO A 404 -0.04 -3.36 10.15
C PRO A 404 -0.73 -3.25 8.79
N LYS A 405 -0.74 -2.05 8.21
CA LYS A 405 -1.41 -1.83 6.91
C LYS A 405 -0.83 -2.69 5.78
N SER A 406 0.44 -3.08 5.85
CA SER A 406 1.08 -4.00 4.90
C SER A 406 0.41 -5.37 4.85
N LEU A 407 -0.03 -5.89 6.01
CA LEU A 407 -0.77 -7.15 6.13
C LEU A 407 -2.23 -6.95 5.77
N ARG A 408 -2.88 -5.88 6.24
CA ARG A 408 -4.29 -5.58 5.89
C ARG A 408 -4.52 -5.43 4.40
N ARG A 409 -3.54 -4.89 3.67
CA ARG A 409 -3.60 -4.68 2.21
C ARG A 409 -3.24 -5.92 1.40
N LYS A 410 -2.81 -7.02 2.02
CA LYS A 410 -2.51 -8.29 1.34
C LYS A 410 -3.72 -9.23 1.49
N PRO A 411 -4.54 -9.46 0.44
CA PRO A 411 -5.72 -10.33 0.54
C PRO A 411 -5.38 -11.73 1.07
N GLY A 412 -4.23 -12.30 0.66
CA GLY A 412 -3.75 -13.58 1.14
C GLY A 412 -3.39 -13.65 2.63
N ALA A 413 -3.14 -12.51 3.29
CA ALA A 413 -2.98 -12.48 4.74
C ALA A 413 -4.30 -12.67 5.49
N ARG A 414 -5.45 -12.51 4.81
CA ARG A 414 -6.78 -12.69 5.40
C ARG A 414 -7.01 -11.86 6.67
N ALA A 415 -6.40 -10.68 6.75
CA ALA A 415 -6.52 -9.74 7.87
C ALA A 415 -7.83 -8.92 7.85
N CYS A 416 -8.80 -9.28 6.99
CA CYS A 416 -10.10 -8.66 6.88
C CYS A 416 -11.18 -9.75 6.79
N ILE A 417 -12.29 -9.55 7.51
CA ILE A 417 -13.40 -10.49 7.62
C ILE A 417 -14.68 -9.83 7.12
N LEU A 418 -15.50 -10.55 6.34
CA LEU A 418 -16.85 -10.13 6.03
C LEU A 418 -17.77 -10.41 7.22
N ILE A 419 -18.43 -9.37 7.73
CA ILE A 419 -19.33 -9.49 8.89
C ILE A 419 -20.81 -9.43 8.50
N ALA A 420 -21.18 -8.90 7.33
CA ALA A 420 -22.57 -8.89 6.89
C ALA A 420 -22.76 -8.83 5.36
N TYR A 421 -23.90 -9.35 4.92
CA TYR A 421 -24.58 -8.98 3.68
C TYR A 421 -25.87 -8.24 4.03
N LEU A 422 -25.93 -6.94 3.72
CA LEU A 422 -27.13 -6.13 3.87
C LEU A 422 -28.14 -6.44 2.77
N SER A 423 -29.41 -6.10 3.00
CA SER A 423 -30.46 -6.33 2.01
C SER A 423 -30.23 -5.46 0.77
N VAL A 424 -30.47 -6.07 -0.39
CA VAL A 424 -30.45 -5.44 -1.72
C VAL A 424 -31.81 -5.54 -2.40
N ASP A 425 -32.82 -5.96 -1.64
CA ASP A 425 -34.17 -6.20 -2.15
C ASP A 425 -34.76 -4.88 -2.63
N LYS A 426 -35.51 -4.94 -3.74
CA LYS A 426 -36.10 -3.74 -4.33
C LYS A 426 -37.35 -3.37 -3.54
N LEU A 427 -37.38 -2.14 -3.04
CA LEU A 427 -38.58 -1.54 -2.47
C LEU A 427 -39.72 -1.43 -3.51
N PRO A 428 -40.99 -1.40 -3.09
CA PRO A 428 -42.14 -1.30 -3.99
C PRO A 428 -42.10 -0.05 -4.86
N LYS A 429 -42.37 -0.20 -6.16
CA LYS A 429 -42.33 0.91 -7.14
C LYS A 429 -43.40 1.99 -6.96
N LYS A 430 -44.39 1.80 -6.08
CA LYS A 430 -45.52 2.73 -5.89
C LYS A 430 -45.19 3.94 -5.00
N LEU A 431 -44.00 3.98 -4.40
CA LEU A 431 -43.56 5.06 -3.53
C LEU A 431 -42.93 6.21 -4.33
N SER A 432 -43.02 7.44 -3.81
CA SER A 432 -42.30 8.57 -4.39
C SER A 432 -40.78 8.38 -4.27
N GLN A 433 -40.00 9.00 -5.16
CA GLN A 433 -38.54 8.89 -5.14
C GLN A 433 -37.93 9.32 -3.80
N THR A 434 -38.49 10.37 -3.17
CA THR A 434 -38.07 10.82 -1.84
C THR A 434 -38.31 9.75 -0.78
N ILE A 435 -39.51 9.16 -0.73
CA ILE A 435 -39.82 8.10 0.25
C ILE A 435 -38.96 6.85 0.00
N LEU A 436 -38.74 6.46 -1.26
CA LEU A 436 -37.84 5.35 -1.61
C LEU A 436 -36.42 5.58 -1.09
N LYS A 437 -35.89 6.79 -1.25
CA LYS A 437 -34.57 7.15 -0.72
C LYS A 437 -34.53 7.04 0.82
N LEU A 438 -35.54 7.58 1.50
CA LEU A 438 -35.60 7.56 2.97
C LEU A 438 -35.74 6.14 3.52
N ARG A 439 -36.51 5.28 2.84
CA ARG A 439 -36.64 3.86 3.19
C ARG A 439 -35.33 3.09 2.99
N ASN A 440 -34.58 3.37 1.93
CA ASN A 440 -33.25 2.80 1.75
C ASN A 440 -32.29 3.25 2.87
N TYR A 441 -32.36 4.51 3.29
CA TYR A 441 -31.55 5.01 4.41
C TYR A 441 -31.95 4.32 5.72
N GLU A 442 -33.25 4.23 6.02
CA GLU A 442 -33.76 3.53 7.20
C GLU A 442 -33.30 2.06 7.20
N LEU A 443 -33.41 1.37 6.07
CA LEU A 443 -33.00 -0.03 5.93
C LEU A 443 -31.50 -0.19 6.19
N PHE A 444 -30.65 0.68 5.65
CA PHE A 444 -29.21 0.66 5.90
C PHE A 444 -28.89 0.85 7.38
N HIS A 445 -29.38 1.93 8.00
CA HIS A 445 -29.06 2.23 9.40
C HIS A 445 -29.64 1.19 10.36
N ARG A 446 -30.86 0.68 10.14
CA ARG A 446 -31.41 -0.41 10.96
C ARG A 446 -30.62 -1.71 10.81
N SER A 447 -30.14 -2.00 9.60
CA SER A 447 -29.28 -3.17 9.36
C SER A 447 -27.94 -3.03 10.09
N MET A 448 -27.27 -1.89 9.94
CA MET A 448 -25.99 -1.62 10.63
C MET A 448 -26.14 -1.59 12.14
N ALA A 449 -27.27 -1.08 12.67
CA ALA A 449 -27.56 -1.10 14.10
C ALA A 449 -27.62 -2.54 14.64
N ILE A 450 -28.30 -3.45 13.93
CA ILE A 450 -28.34 -4.87 14.32
C ILE A 450 -26.95 -5.50 14.27
N VAL A 451 -26.21 -5.27 13.18
CA VAL A 451 -24.91 -5.91 12.95
C VAL A 451 -23.89 -5.47 14.00
N LEU A 452 -23.86 -4.19 14.35
CA LEU A 452 -22.82 -3.61 15.19
C LEU A 452 -23.21 -3.43 16.66
N GLU A 453 -24.45 -3.75 17.05
CA GLU A 453 -24.92 -3.63 18.44
C GLU A 453 -23.93 -4.22 19.48
N PRO A 454 -23.31 -5.41 19.26
CA PRO A 454 -22.38 -5.98 20.23
C PRO A 454 -21.14 -5.11 20.52
N LEU A 455 -20.78 -4.19 19.61
CA LEU A 455 -19.62 -3.32 19.80
C LEU A 455 -19.87 -2.20 20.81
N LYS A 456 -21.12 -1.74 20.98
CA LYS A 456 -21.43 -0.62 21.86
C LYS A 456 -21.12 -0.96 23.31
N ALA A 457 -21.66 -2.08 23.80
CA ALA A 457 -21.42 -2.53 25.16
C ALA A 457 -19.95 -2.99 25.37
N ALA A 458 -19.34 -3.62 24.37
CA ALA A 458 -17.95 -4.10 24.47
C ALA A 458 -16.92 -2.96 24.49
N GLY A 459 -17.22 -1.84 23.85
CA GLY A 459 -16.36 -0.66 23.79
C GLY A 459 -16.60 0.35 24.91
N ASP A 460 -17.64 0.17 25.74
CA ASP A 460 -18.01 1.13 26.79
C ASP A 460 -16.90 1.22 27.84
N PRO A 461 -16.26 2.39 28.04
CA PRO A 461 -15.21 2.58 29.04
C PRO A 461 -15.69 2.33 30.47
N SER A 462 -16.98 2.53 30.74
CA SER A 462 -17.63 2.26 32.03
C SER A 462 -17.86 0.76 32.25
N GLY A 463 -17.81 -0.02 31.17
CA GLY A 463 -17.99 -1.46 31.17
C GLY A 463 -16.69 -2.23 31.45
N PRO A 464 -16.81 -3.55 31.64
CA PRO A 464 -15.68 -4.41 31.95
C PRO A 464 -14.80 -4.73 30.73
N GLY A 465 -15.02 -4.13 29.56
CA GLY A 465 -14.39 -4.55 28.30
C GLY A 465 -14.60 -6.03 27.97
N VAL A 466 -13.81 -6.58 27.05
CA VAL A 466 -13.85 -7.99 26.65
C VAL A 466 -12.49 -8.64 26.88
N GLU A 467 -12.45 -9.73 27.63
CA GLU A 467 -11.24 -10.54 27.73
C GLU A 467 -11.01 -11.30 26.41
N MET A 468 -9.85 -11.08 25.80
CA MET A 468 -9.46 -11.71 24.55
C MET A 468 -8.08 -12.35 24.67
N VAL A 469 -8.00 -13.61 24.26
CA VAL A 469 -6.74 -14.36 24.15
C VAL A 469 -6.09 -13.99 22.82
N GLY A 470 -4.87 -13.45 22.87
CA GLY A 470 -4.08 -13.16 21.68
C GLY A 470 -3.54 -14.42 21.01
N GLY A 471 -3.04 -14.30 19.78
CA GLY A 471 -2.33 -15.39 19.10
C GLY A 471 -1.07 -15.85 19.86
N ASP A 472 -0.51 -14.97 20.69
CA ASP A 472 0.57 -15.23 21.64
C ASP A 472 0.14 -16.03 22.90
N GLY A 473 -1.16 -16.23 23.09
CA GLY A 473 -1.75 -16.87 24.27
C GLY A 473 -1.96 -15.93 25.46
N ALA A 474 -1.58 -14.65 25.36
CA ALA A 474 -1.76 -13.71 26.45
C ALA A 474 -3.21 -13.17 26.48
N VAL A 475 -3.81 -13.15 27.66
CA VAL A 475 -5.15 -12.63 27.90
C VAL A 475 -5.05 -11.12 28.14
N ARG A 476 -5.78 -10.34 27.35
CA ARG A 476 -5.85 -8.89 27.46
C ARG A 476 -7.30 -8.43 27.60
N ARG A 477 -7.48 -7.33 28.33
CA ARG A 477 -8.75 -6.61 28.46
C ARG A 477 -8.90 -5.66 27.27
N VAL A 478 -9.80 -5.97 26.35
CA VAL A 478 -9.92 -5.29 25.05
C VAL A 478 -11.21 -4.47 24.96
N TYR A 479 -11.10 -3.23 24.47
CA TYR A 479 -12.20 -2.31 24.19
C TYR A 479 -12.28 -2.05 22.68
N PRO A 480 -13.18 -2.72 21.95
CA PRO A 480 -13.37 -2.47 20.53
C PRO A 480 -14.07 -1.14 20.27
N LEU A 481 -13.47 -0.26 19.48
CA LEU A 481 -14.00 1.08 19.19
C LEU A 481 -14.06 1.33 17.69
N LEU A 482 -15.14 1.93 17.19
CA LEU A 482 -15.24 2.29 15.77
C LEU A 482 -14.29 3.45 15.47
N ALA A 483 -13.16 3.15 14.85
CA ALA A 483 -12.13 4.14 14.57
C ALA A 483 -12.28 4.77 13.18
N THR A 484 -12.69 3.99 12.18
CA THR A 484 -12.75 4.44 10.79
C THR A 484 -13.84 3.74 10.00
N TYR A 485 -14.50 4.48 9.12
CA TYR A 485 -15.45 3.98 8.14
C TYR A 485 -14.99 4.33 6.72
N VAL A 486 -14.57 3.30 5.98
CA VAL A 486 -14.04 3.42 4.61
C VAL A 486 -15.19 3.28 3.63
N ALA A 487 -15.48 4.37 2.94
CA ALA A 487 -16.64 4.50 2.05
C ALA A 487 -16.35 5.55 0.97
N ASP A 488 -17.02 5.43 -0.17
CA ASP A 488 -17.02 6.47 -1.21
C ASP A 488 -17.91 7.65 -0.79
N TYR A 489 -17.94 8.74 -1.57
CA TYR A 489 -18.65 9.96 -1.15
C TYR A 489 -20.17 9.77 -0.94
N PRO A 490 -20.94 9.17 -1.87
CA PRO A 490 -22.34 8.84 -1.64
C PRO A 490 -22.58 8.01 -0.37
N GLU A 491 -21.76 6.98 -0.14
CA GLU A 491 -21.87 6.11 1.02
C GLU A 491 -21.46 6.83 2.32
N GLN A 492 -20.45 7.72 2.28
CA GLN A 492 -20.10 8.60 3.40
C GLN A 492 -21.31 9.45 3.81
N CYS A 493 -22.00 10.08 2.85
CA CYS A 493 -23.21 10.86 3.13
C CYS A 493 -24.34 10.00 3.73
N LEU A 494 -24.50 8.76 3.27
CA LEU A 494 -25.45 7.81 3.85
C LEU A 494 -25.09 7.52 5.32
N VAL A 495 -23.86 7.08 5.58
CA VAL A 495 -23.35 6.70 6.90
C VAL A 495 -23.44 7.84 7.91
N THR A 496 -23.09 9.06 7.51
CA THR A 496 -23.07 10.24 8.38
C THR A 496 -24.39 11.02 8.40
N CYS A 497 -25.45 10.51 7.77
CA CYS A 497 -26.73 11.20 7.59
C CYS A 497 -26.57 12.63 7.04
N THR A 498 -25.61 12.85 6.15
CA THR A 498 -25.31 14.18 5.60
C THR A 498 -25.96 14.34 4.22
N LYS A 499 -26.38 15.57 3.89
CA LYS A 499 -26.92 15.89 2.58
C LYS A 499 -25.90 15.66 1.46
N TYR A 500 -26.33 14.98 0.40
CA TYR A 500 -25.53 14.84 -0.80
C TYR A 500 -25.22 16.20 -1.42
N GLY A 501 -23.98 16.43 -1.81
CA GLY A 501 -23.48 17.72 -2.31
C GLY A 501 -22.86 18.62 -1.24
N THR A 502 -22.84 18.23 0.04
CA THR A 502 -22.13 18.95 1.13
C THR A 502 -21.00 18.11 1.72
N CYS A 503 -20.24 18.67 2.68
CA CYS A 503 -19.13 17.95 3.31
C CYS A 503 -19.63 17.04 4.45
N PRO A 504 -19.25 15.74 4.48
CA PRO A 504 -19.60 14.84 5.59
C PRO A 504 -18.81 15.13 6.87
N LYS A 505 -17.76 15.96 6.83
CA LYS A 505 -16.91 16.27 8.00
C LYS A 505 -17.14 17.65 8.59
N CYS A 506 -17.58 18.62 7.78
CA CYS A 506 -17.81 20.00 8.24
C CYS A 506 -19.12 20.59 7.73
N ARG A 507 -19.57 21.67 8.37
CA ARG A 507 -20.86 22.35 8.15
C ARG A 507 -20.83 23.34 6.98
N ARG A 508 -19.90 23.18 6.02
CA ARG A 508 -19.90 23.98 4.77
C ARG A 508 -21.12 23.63 3.93
N LYS A 509 -21.86 24.67 3.52
CA LYS A 509 -22.96 24.56 2.56
C LYS A 509 -22.43 24.21 1.18
N ALA A 510 -23.31 23.66 0.33
CA ALA A 510 -22.94 23.27 -1.03
C ALA A 510 -22.34 24.43 -1.85
N GLY A 511 -22.85 25.65 -1.68
CA GLY A 511 -22.36 26.85 -2.36
C GLY A 511 -20.99 27.38 -1.90
N ASP A 512 -20.50 26.88 -0.76
CA ASP A 512 -19.30 27.38 -0.09
C ASP A 512 -18.13 26.39 -0.10
N LEU A 513 -18.30 25.22 -0.71
CA LEU A 513 -17.30 24.15 -0.76
C LEU A 513 -15.99 24.60 -1.44
N GLN A 514 -16.06 25.60 -2.31
CA GLN A 514 -14.88 26.16 -2.94
C GLN A 514 -13.99 26.96 -1.98
N LEU A 515 -14.48 27.42 -0.83
CA LEU A 515 -13.66 28.26 0.06
C LEU A 515 -12.37 27.54 0.52
N PRO A 516 -11.25 28.27 0.69
CA PRO A 516 -9.94 27.68 0.97
C PRO A 516 -9.76 27.19 2.42
N LYS A 517 -10.82 27.21 3.22
CA LYS A 517 -10.79 26.81 4.64
C LYS A 517 -11.93 25.85 4.93
N VAL A 518 -11.67 24.89 5.82
CA VAL A 518 -12.71 24.02 6.38
C VAL A 518 -13.79 24.87 7.06
N GLY A 519 -15.01 24.35 7.11
CA GLY A 519 -16.06 24.93 7.95
C GLY A 519 -15.97 24.39 9.38
N GLU A 520 -16.89 24.81 10.23
CA GLU A 520 -17.10 24.23 11.55
C GLU A 520 -17.32 22.71 11.45
N SER A 521 -16.72 21.93 12.36
CA SER A 521 -16.84 20.48 12.36
C SER A 521 -18.29 20.02 12.53
N ARG A 522 -18.67 18.94 11.83
CA ARG A 522 -19.90 18.21 12.16
C ARG A 522 -19.58 17.26 13.31
N THR A 523 -20.48 17.16 14.26
CA THR A 523 -20.41 16.17 15.34
C THR A 523 -21.61 15.26 15.31
N GLN A 524 -21.45 14.04 15.81
CA GLN A 524 -22.55 13.08 15.94
C GLN A 524 -23.71 13.67 16.74
N SER A 525 -23.39 14.38 17.83
CA SER A 525 -24.36 14.99 18.73
C SER A 525 -25.16 16.07 18.00
N TRP A 526 -24.49 16.96 17.26
CA TRP A 526 -25.15 17.99 16.48
C TRP A 526 -26.07 17.41 15.39
N THR A 527 -25.61 16.40 14.66
CA THR A 527 -26.42 15.72 13.63
C THR A 527 -27.64 15.05 14.25
N TYR A 528 -27.47 14.35 15.38
CA TYR A 528 -28.56 13.71 16.08
C TYR A 528 -29.58 14.73 16.62
N GLN A 529 -29.13 15.82 17.25
CA GLN A 529 -30.02 16.86 17.74
C GLN A 529 -30.78 17.55 16.59
N THR A 530 -30.14 17.75 15.44
CA THR A 530 -30.82 18.31 14.25
C THR A 530 -31.99 17.42 13.81
N ILE A 531 -31.79 16.09 13.76
CA ILE A 531 -32.83 15.13 13.43
C ILE A 531 -33.93 15.11 14.50
N LYS A 532 -33.54 15.14 15.78
CA LYS A 532 -34.44 15.10 16.93
C LYS A 532 -35.34 16.35 16.98
N ASN A 533 -34.75 17.53 16.83
CA ASN A 533 -35.47 18.81 16.83
C ASN A 533 -36.42 18.87 15.63
N ALA A 534 -35.96 18.51 14.43
CA ALA A 534 -36.82 18.47 13.25
C ALA A 534 -38.04 17.54 13.44
N ARG A 535 -37.85 16.41 14.15
CA ARG A 535 -38.94 15.49 14.48
C ARG A 535 -39.90 16.08 15.53
N GLN A 536 -39.39 16.82 16.51
CA GLN A 536 -40.20 17.48 17.52
C GLN A 536 -41.05 18.59 16.92
N ASP A 537 -40.46 19.43 16.07
CA ASP A 537 -41.11 20.57 15.42
C ASP A 537 -42.22 20.12 14.45
N VAL A 538 -41.97 19.08 13.67
CA VAL A 538 -42.98 18.47 12.77
C VAL A 538 -44.10 17.77 13.56
N GLY A 539 -43.80 17.32 14.78
CA GLY A 539 -44.76 16.67 15.67
C GLY A 539 -45.12 15.23 15.30
N PRO A 540 -45.86 14.52 16.17
CA PRO A 540 -46.13 13.08 16.05
C PRO A 540 -47.05 12.70 14.87
N ARG A 541 -47.79 13.68 14.32
CA ARG A 541 -48.68 13.47 13.16
C ARG A 541 -48.01 13.73 11.82
N GLY A 542 -46.80 14.31 11.80
CA GLY A 542 -46.09 14.59 10.57
C GLY A 542 -45.31 13.38 10.03
N GLY A 543 -45.26 13.27 8.71
CA GLY A 543 -44.59 12.15 8.04
C GLY A 543 -43.05 12.29 8.00
N VAL A 544 -42.35 11.17 7.78
CA VAL A 544 -40.87 11.12 7.67
C VAL A 544 -40.34 12.08 6.61
N ALA A 545 -41.09 12.31 5.51
CA ALA A 545 -40.70 13.26 4.48
C ALA A 545 -40.67 14.72 4.99
N ALA A 546 -41.58 15.11 5.88
CA ALA A 546 -41.61 16.45 6.47
C ALA A 546 -40.42 16.65 7.43
N VAL A 547 -40.14 15.65 8.28
CA VAL A 547 -38.94 15.67 9.15
C VAL A 547 -37.67 15.75 8.31
N HIS A 548 -37.59 14.97 7.23
CA HIS A 548 -36.47 15.03 6.31
C HIS A 548 -36.31 16.41 5.66
N ALA A 549 -37.40 17.02 5.19
CA ALA A 549 -37.37 18.34 4.59
C ALA A 549 -36.84 19.41 5.55
N LEU A 550 -37.32 19.41 6.80
CA LEU A 550 -36.88 20.36 7.83
C LEU A 550 -35.39 20.14 8.21
N ALA A 551 -34.96 18.89 8.41
CA ALA A 551 -33.56 18.60 8.70
C ALA A 551 -32.61 18.98 7.54
N MET A 552 -33.10 18.90 6.29
CA MET A 552 -32.35 19.25 5.09
C MET A 552 -32.04 20.75 4.97
N GLU A 553 -32.75 21.62 5.70
CA GLU A 553 -32.41 23.04 5.85
C GLU A 553 -31.05 23.23 6.55
N SER A 554 -30.71 22.30 7.44
CA SER A 554 -29.39 22.20 8.10
C SER A 554 -28.43 21.24 7.38
N ASP A 555 -28.72 20.87 6.13
CA ASP A 555 -27.93 19.92 5.34
C ASP A 555 -27.77 18.52 6.02
N VAL A 556 -28.80 18.09 6.78
CA VAL A 556 -28.87 16.78 7.44
C VAL A 556 -30.00 15.94 6.84
N ALA A 557 -29.73 14.66 6.59
CA ALA A 557 -30.72 13.73 6.09
C ALA A 557 -31.64 13.21 7.21
N GLY A 558 -32.73 13.93 7.51
CA GLY A 558 -33.66 13.62 8.61
C GLY A 558 -34.61 12.41 8.46
N GLY A 559 -34.28 11.46 7.60
CA GLY A 559 -35.12 10.26 7.36
C GLY A 559 -34.92 9.13 8.36
N ILE A 560 -33.91 9.23 9.23
CA ILE A 560 -33.48 8.18 10.15
C ILE A 560 -33.50 8.75 11.54
N PHE A 561 -34.49 8.36 12.33
CA PHE A 561 -34.66 8.94 13.67
C PHE A 561 -33.61 8.46 14.67
N GLU A 562 -33.07 7.26 14.46
CA GLU A 562 -32.01 6.67 15.28
C GLU A 562 -30.94 6.07 14.35
N PRO A 563 -29.98 6.89 13.90
CA PRO A 563 -28.84 6.39 13.14
C PRO A 563 -28.05 5.33 13.93
N PHE A 564 -27.49 4.32 13.25
CA PHE A 564 -26.82 3.18 13.91
C PHE A 564 -25.69 3.57 14.87
N TRP A 565 -25.02 4.70 14.62
CA TRP A 565 -23.89 5.19 15.41
C TRP A 565 -24.32 5.81 16.75
N VAL A 566 -25.62 6.04 16.98
CA VAL A 566 -26.12 6.49 18.28
C VAL A 566 -25.82 5.42 19.34
N GLY A 567 -25.17 5.84 20.43
CA GLY A 567 -24.77 4.98 21.53
C GLY A 567 -23.41 4.29 21.34
N PHE A 568 -22.64 4.62 20.30
CA PHE A 568 -21.25 4.18 20.22
C PHE A 568 -20.36 4.97 21.20
N PRO A 569 -19.56 4.28 22.03
CA PRO A 569 -18.65 4.94 22.95
C PRO A 569 -17.43 5.49 22.21
N LEU A 570 -16.93 6.65 22.67
CA LEU A 570 -15.66 7.24 22.23
C LEU A 570 -15.50 7.33 20.70
N THR A 571 -16.62 7.54 19.99
CA THR A 571 -16.71 7.51 18.53
C THR A 571 -17.44 8.76 18.06
N ASP A 572 -16.94 9.41 17.00
CA ASP A 572 -17.70 10.40 16.24
C ASP A 572 -17.71 9.99 14.77
N ILE A 573 -18.93 9.78 14.23
CA ILE A 573 -19.10 9.24 12.88
C ILE A 573 -18.51 10.14 11.79
N HIS A 574 -18.52 11.47 11.97
CA HIS A 574 -17.97 12.41 11.00
C HIS A 574 -16.44 12.40 11.02
N ARG A 575 -15.82 12.11 12.18
CA ARG A 575 -14.37 11.91 12.30
C ARG A 575 -13.91 10.54 11.81
N CYS A 576 -14.77 9.51 11.89
CA CYS A 576 -14.52 8.20 11.32
C CYS A 576 -14.42 8.22 9.79
N VAL A 577 -14.97 9.24 9.11
CA VAL A 577 -14.83 9.41 7.66
C VAL A 577 -13.38 9.71 7.31
N ALA A 578 -12.74 8.74 6.66
CA ALA A 578 -11.35 8.85 6.26
C ALA A 578 -11.20 9.29 4.78
N PRO A 579 -10.08 9.94 4.44
CA PRO A 579 -9.73 10.26 3.06
C PRO A 579 -9.73 9.03 2.15
N ASP A 580 -10.40 9.14 1.00
CA ASP A 580 -10.46 8.06 0.01
C ASP A 580 -9.67 8.44 -1.25
N ILE A 581 -8.44 7.97 -1.32
CA ILE A 581 -7.51 8.28 -2.41
C ILE A 581 -8.09 7.85 -3.75
N LEU A 582 -8.76 6.70 -3.82
CA LEU A 582 -9.30 6.18 -5.07
C LEU A 582 -10.39 7.09 -5.64
N HIS A 583 -11.48 7.29 -4.89
CA HIS A 583 -12.63 8.03 -5.43
C HIS A 583 -12.47 9.55 -5.37
N GLN A 584 -11.68 10.09 -4.43
CA GLN A 584 -11.45 11.52 -4.28
C GLN A 584 -10.28 12.01 -5.12
N ILE A 585 -9.09 11.40 -5.03
CA ILE A 585 -7.91 11.85 -5.79
C ILE A 585 -7.93 11.29 -7.21
N TYR A 586 -7.91 9.97 -7.38
CA TYR A 586 -7.70 9.37 -8.71
C TYR A 586 -8.93 9.49 -9.62
N GLN A 587 -10.09 9.03 -9.17
CA GLN A 587 -11.33 9.09 -9.95
C GLN A 587 -12.03 10.45 -9.86
N GLY A 588 -11.66 11.28 -8.87
CA GLY A 588 -12.20 12.61 -8.65
C GLY A 588 -11.32 13.71 -9.25
N VAL A 589 -10.45 14.26 -8.41
CA VAL A 589 -9.58 15.42 -8.70
C VAL A 589 -8.79 15.21 -9.97
N PHE A 590 -8.04 14.11 -10.07
CA PHE A 590 -7.17 13.83 -11.21
C PHE A 590 -7.96 13.71 -12.52
N LYS A 591 -9.08 12.97 -12.53
CA LYS A 591 -9.95 12.83 -13.70
C LYS A 591 -10.46 14.19 -14.19
N HIS A 592 -10.88 15.05 -13.28
CA HIS A 592 -11.34 16.41 -13.62
C HIS A 592 -10.20 17.28 -14.13
N LEU A 593 -9.05 17.28 -13.46
CA LEU A 593 -7.89 18.07 -13.86
C LEU A 593 -7.41 17.72 -15.25
N VAL A 594 -7.30 16.43 -15.61
CA VAL A 594 -6.92 16.03 -16.96
C VAL A 594 -7.90 16.58 -18.00
N SER A 595 -9.21 16.48 -17.73
CA SER A 595 -10.24 17.02 -18.63
C SER A 595 -10.13 18.54 -18.80
N TRP A 596 -9.93 19.28 -17.70
CA TRP A 596 -9.82 20.73 -17.73
C TRP A 596 -8.54 21.19 -18.43
N ILE A 597 -7.41 20.55 -18.15
CA ILE A 597 -6.14 20.83 -18.80
C ILE A 597 -6.26 20.59 -20.32
N GLN A 598 -6.88 19.49 -20.74
CA GLN A 598 -7.12 19.22 -22.17
C GLN A 598 -8.01 20.27 -22.84
N GLN A 599 -8.98 20.86 -22.13
CA GLN A 599 -9.79 21.97 -22.65
C GLN A 599 -8.99 23.27 -22.75
N THR A 600 -8.07 23.54 -21.80
CA THR A 600 -7.27 24.78 -21.81
C THR A 600 -6.18 24.82 -22.89
N MET A 601 -5.46 23.73 -23.14
CA MET A 601 -4.30 23.71 -24.05
C MET A 601 -4.44 22.77 -25.24
N GLY A 602 -5.48 21.94 -25.28
CA GLY A 602 -5.67 20.91 -26.30
C GLY A 602 -4.92 19.60 -25.98
N LYS A 603 -5.47 18.48 -26.46
CA LYS A 603 -4.87 17.14 -26.31
C LYS A 603 -3.45 17.05 -26.90
N PRO A 604 -3.17 17.56 -28.12
CA PRO A 604 -1.84 17.44 -28.73
C PRO A 604 -0.74 18.17 -27.95
N GLU A 605 -1.04 19.35 -27.41
CA GLU A 605 -0.07 20.12 -26.63
C GLU A 605 0.20 19.48 -25.27
N LEU A 606 -0.84 18.97 -24.59
CA LEU A 606 -0.67 18.22 -23.35
C LEU A 606 0.22 16.99 -23.55
N ASP A 607 -0.03 16.24 -24.63
CA ASP A 607 0.80 15.07 -24.98
C ASP A 607 2.24 15.49 -25.30
N ALA A 608 2.44 16.56 -26.06
CA ALA A 608 3.78 17.07 -26.38
C ALA A 608 4.55 17.48 -25.12
N ARG A 609 3.88 18.09 -24.12
CA ARG A 609 4.50 18.42 -22.83
C ARG A 609 4.88 17.18 -22.03
N ILE A 610 3.98 16.20 -21.95
CA ILE A 610 4.23 14.95 -21.21
C ILE A 610 5.38 14.15 -21.86
N GLN A 611 5.46 14.14 -23.19
CA GLN A 611 6.55 13.51 -23.94
C GLN A 611 7.91 14.17 -23.70
N ARG A 612 7.94 15.47 -23.38
CA ARG A 612 9.16 16.22 -23.08
C ARG A 612 9.62 16.07 -21.63
N LEU A 613 8.81 15.47 -20.75
CA LEU A 613 9.21 15.26 -19.36
C LEU A 613 10.45 14.36 -19.28
N PRO A 614 11.48 14.75 -18.51
CA PRO A 614 12.65 13.92 -18.35
C PRO A 614 12.27 12.58 -17.70
N PRO A 615 12.96 11.47 -18.03
CA PRO A 615 12.74 10.20 -17.34
C PRO A 615 13.04 10.33 -15.83
N THR A 616 12.01 10.23 -15.00
CA THR A 616 12.09 10.37 -13.54
C THR A 616 11.93 9.01 -12.86
N SER A 617 12.73 8.74 -11.83
CA SER A 617 12.65 7.48 -11.06
C SER A 617 11.25 7.29 -10.47
N GLY A 618 10.67 6.10 -10.63
CA GLY A 618 9.34 5.78 -10.10
C GLY A 618 8.14 6.35 -10.88
N VAL A 619 8.38 7.04 -12.01
CA VAL A 619 7.32 7.57 -12.88
C VAL A 619 7.45 6.97 -14.28
N ARG A 620 6.35 6.41 -14.80
CA ARG A 620 6.31 5.90 -16.18
C ARG A 620 6.43 7.07 -17.16
N HIS A 621 7.31 6.91 -18.14
CA HIS A 621 7.44 7.90 -19.22
C HIS A 621 6.44 7.58 -20.34
N PHE A 622 5.53 8.51 -20.62
CA PHE A 622 4.48 8.38 -21.64
C PHE A 622 5.00 8.91 -23.00
N SER A 623 5.81 8.10 -23.68
CA SER A 623 6.46 8.47 -24.95
C SER A 623 5.50 8.77 -26.11
N LYS A 624 4.24 8.33 -26.04
CA LYS A 624 3.18 8.63 -27.01
C LYS A 624 2.14 9.63 -26.46
N GLY A 625 2.44 10.30 -25.34
CA GLY A 625 1.46 11.07 -24.58
C GLY A 625 0.46 10.18 -23.82
N ILE A 626 -0.55 10.81 -23.25
CA ILE A 626 -1.62 10.15 -22.46
C ILE A 626 -2.93 10.06 -23.23
N SER A 627 -3.15 10.89 -24.25
CA SER A 627 -4.45 10.94 -24.97
C SER A 627 -4.70 9.72 -25.86
N VAL A 628 -3.67 8.93 -26.17
CA VAL A 628 -3.76 7.71 -27.02
C VAL A 628 -4.21 6.48 -26.20
N LEU A 629 -4.25 6.58 -24.87
CA LEU A 629 -4.63 5.46 -24.00
C LEU A 629 -6.16 5.26 -24.04
N ALA A 630 -6.62 4.31 -24.86
CA ALA A 630 -8.04 3.96 -24.98
C ALA A 630 -8.59 3.33 -23.70
N GLN A 631 -7.80 2.47 -23.03
CA GLN A 631 -8.10 1.89 -21.73
C GLN A 631 -6.94 2.16 -20.77
N VAL A 632 -7.17 3.05 -19.79
CA VAL A 632 -6.15 3.41 -18.81
C VAL A 632 -6.24 2.45 -17.61
N SER A 633 -5.21 1.63 -17.42
CA SER A 633 -5.08 0.77 -16.23
C SER A 633 -4.96 1.61 -14.95
N GLY A 634 -5.28 1.01 -13.79
CA GLY A 634 -5.10 1.68 -12.50
C GLY A 634 -3.66 2.16 -12.28
N THR A 635 -2.67 1.34 -12.66
CA THR A 635 -1.25 1.67 -12.59
C THR A 635 -0.90 2.87 -13.48
N GLU A 636 -1.44 2.95 -14.69
CA GLU A 636 -1.25 4.11 -15.56
C GLU A 636 -1.84 5.39 -14.96
N ARG A 637 -3.05 5.34 -14.39
CA ARG A 637 -3.63 6.51 -13.69
C ARG A 637 -2.74 6.97 -12.54
N LYS A 638 -2.17 6.04 -11.76
CA LYS A 638 -1.22 6.35 -10.68
C LYS A 638 0.02 7.06 -11.20
N HIS A 639 0.57 6.61 -12.33
CA HIS A 639 1.72 7.27 -12.96
C HIS A 639 1.38 8.62 -13.60
N MET A 640 0.19 8.79 -14.18
CA MET A 640 -0.23 10.08 -14.72
C MET A 640 -0.47 11.10 -13.60
N ALA A 641 -1.06 10.67 -12.47
CA ALA A 641 -1.20 11.52 -11.29
C ALA A 641 0.17 11.98 -10.75
N ARG A 642 1.22 11.15 -10.86
CA ARG A 642 2.63 11.49 -10.52
C ARG A 642 3.21 12.65 -11.29
N ILE A 643 2.62 12.97 -12.42
CA ILE A 643 3.04 14.07 -13.26
C ILE A 643 2.24 15.34 -12.96
N LEU A 644 0.93 15.20 -12.71
CA LEU A 644 -0.01 16.32 -12.78
C LEU A 644 -0.56 16.79 -11.43
N VAL A 645 -0.40 16.01 -10.35
CA VAL A 645 -1.08 16.29 -9.08
C VAL A 645 -0.09 16.31 -7.93
N ALA A 646 0.03 17.47 -7.29
CA ALA A 646 0.83 17.65 -6.07
C ALA A 646 0.23 16.92 -4.85
N CYS A 647 -1.06 16.57 -4.86
CA CYS A 647 -1.76 15.79 -3.82
C CYS A 647 -1.22 14.35 -3.63
N LEU A 648 -0.19 13.96 -4.35
CA LEU A 648 0.52 12.71 -4.12
C LEU A 648 1.41 12.71 -2.88
N LEU A 649 1.74 13.89 -2.36
CA LEU A 649 2.41 13.98 -1.07
C LEU A 649 1.61 13.22 0.00
N ALA A 650 0.27 13.33 -0.02
CA ALA A 650 -0.61 12.63 0.90
C ALA A 650 -0.59 11.09 0.80
N GLN A 651 0.03 10.53 -0.24
CA GLN A 651 0.16 9.08 -0.43
C GLN A 651 1.48 8.54 0.12
N TYR A 652 2.28 9.39 0.76
CA TYR A 652 3.51 8.92 1.37
C TYR A 652 3.18 7.86 2.43
N PRO A 653 3.96 6.76 2.50
CA PRO A 653 3.72 5.70 3.47
C PRO A 653 4.02 6.13 4.92
N SER A 654 4.61 7.31 5.10
CA SER A 654 4.89 7.97 6.36
C SER A 654 4.93 9.48 6.15
N HIS A 655 4.42 10.24 7.11
CA HIS A 655 4.44 11.70 7.12
C HIS A 655 5.18 12.22 8.34
N THR A 656 5.97 13.26 8.14
CA THR A 656 6.47 14.16 9.21
C THR A 656 5.77 15.50 9.14
N GLN A 657 5.96 16.33 10.16
CA GLN A 657 5.47 17.70 10.16
C GLN A 657 5.94 18.48 8.92
N TYR A 658 7.22 18.32 8.52
CA TYR A 658 7.74 18.88 7.28
C TYR A 658 6.94 18.45 6.04
N THR A 659 6.67 17.16 5.88
CA THR A 659 5.92 16.66 4.71
C THR A 659 4.44 17.08 4.74
N LEU A 660 3.86 17.26 5.92
CA LEU A 660 2.50 17.80 6.08
C LEU A 660 2.48 19.30 5.73
N GLY A 661 3.50 20.07 6.11
CA GLY A 661 3.69 21.46 5.69
C GLY A 661 3.87 21.59 4.17
N CYS A 662 4.59 20.65 3.54
CA CYS A 662 4.65 20.56 2.08
C CYS A 662 3.27 20.31 1.47
N LEU A 663 2.48 19.38 2.03
CA LEU A 663 1.12 19.10 1.58
C LEU A 663 0.21 20.34 1.71
N GLN A 664 0.32 21.08 2.82
CA GLN A 664 -0.40 22.34 3.03
C GLN A 664 -0.01 23.38 1.99
N THR A 665 1.29 23.57 1.76
CA THR A 665 1.81 24.51 0.75
C THR A 665 1.28 24.22 -0.65
N GLU A 666 1.19 22.94 -1.02
CA GLU A 666 0.62 22.53 -2.31
C GLU A 666 -0.89 22.77 -2.39
N LEU A 667 -1.60 22.59 -1.28
CA LEU A 667 -3.03 22.92 -1.20
C LEU A 667 -3.28 24.43 -1.32
N ASP A 668 -2.48 25.24 -0.63
CA ASP A 668 -2.54 26.71 -0.72
C ASP A 668 -2.21 27.19 -2.14
N THR A 669 -1.22 26.56 -2.77
CA THR A 669 -0.85 26.80 -4.16
C THR A 669 -2.02 26.47 -5.11
N TRP A 670 -2.70 25.35 -4.90
CA TRP A 670 -3.91 25.00 -5.65
C TRP A 670 -4.99 26.08 -5.48
N HIS A 671 -5.30 26.48 -4.25
CA HIS A 671 -6.31 27.50 -3.98
C HIS A 671 -5.97 28.86 -4.59
N LYS A 672 -4.68 29.21 -4.65
CA LYS A 672 -4.18 30.45 -5.27
C LYS A 672 -4.37 30.49 -6.79
N TYR A 673 -4.13 29.38 -7.50
CA TYR A 673 -4.09 29.39 -8.97
C TYR A 673 -5.32 28.80 -9.67
N ARG A 674 -6.16 28.01 -8.98
CA ARG A 674 -7.30 27.32 -9.61
C ARG A 674 -8.29 28.25 -10.32
N ASN A 675 -8.42 29.51 -9.91
CA ASN A 675 -9.34 30.48 -10.55
C ASN A 675 -8.97 30.73 -12.02
N PHE A 676 -7.77 30.37 -12.45
CA PHE A 676 -7.40 30.30 -13.86
C PHE A 676 -8.41 29.50 -14.70
N PHE A 677 -8.91 28.36 -14.21
CA PHE A 677 -9.91 27.57 -14.95
C PHE A 677 -11.27 28.27 -15.08
N ILE A 678 -11.57 29.21 -14.17
CA ILE A 678 -12.76 30.07 -14.26
C ILE A 678 -12.54 31.16 -15.29
N HIS A 679 -11.40 31.86 -15.23
CA HIS A 679 -11.04 32.88 -16.20
C HIS A 679 -10.92 32.32 -17.63
N ALA A 680 -10.46 31.08 -17.77
CA ALA A 680 -10.38 30.38 -19.06
C ALA A 680 -11.73 29.79 -19.52
N SER A 681 -12.83 30.06 -18.81
CA SER A 681 -14.19 29.55 -19.11
C SER A 681 -14.29 28.02 -19.20
N VAL A 682 -13.36 27.30 -18.58
CA VAL A 682 -13.36 25.82 -18.50
C VAL A 682 -14.23 25.34 -17.34
N ARG A 683 -14.44 26.19 -16.33
CA ARG A 683 -15.25 25.87 -15.16
C ARG A 683 -15.95 27.11 -14.60
N GLU A 684 -17.16 26.96 -14.09
CA GLU A 684 -17.89 28.08 -13.45
C GLU A 684 -17.52 28.27 -11.97
N HIS A 685 -17.38 27.16 -11.22
CA HIS A 685 -17.12 27.17 -9.79
C HIS A 685 -16.40 25.90 -9.32
N PHE A 686 -15.82 25.94 -8.12
CA PHE A 686 -15.15 24.80 -7.48
C PHE A 686 -15.91 24.18 -6.32
N ASN A 687 -17.22 24.45 -6.22
CA ASN A 687 -18.12 23.80 -5.26
C ASN A 687 -18.30 22.29 -5.54
N ILE A 688 -17.24 21.52 -5.32
CA ILE A 688 -17.14 20.10 -5.63
C ILE A 688 -16.65 19.40 -4.35
N PRO A 689 -17.45 18.50 -3.75
CA PRO A 689 -17.09 17.84 -2.49
C PRO A 689 -15.71 17.17 -2.50
N LYS A 690 -15.32 16.57 -3.64
CA LYS A 690 -14.02 15.91 -3.80
C LYS A 690 -12.81 16.85 -3.77
N PHE A 691 -12.98 18.12 -4.14
CA PHE A 691 -11.92 19.13 -4.01
C PHE A 691 -11.91 19.72 -2.60
N HIS A 692 -13.10 19.92 -2.01
CA HIS A 692 -13.22 20.37 -0.63
C HIS A 692 -12.62 19.36 0.36
N SER A 693 -12.80 18.05 0.11
CA SER A 693 -12.29 17.00 0.97
C SER A 693 -10.77 17.03 1.13
N LEU A 694 -10.01 17.61 0.19
CA LEU A 694 -8.55 17.76 0.29
C LEU A 694 -8.12 18.56 1.53
N LEU A 695 -8.95 19.50 1.98
CA LEU A 695 -8.71 20.30 3.19
C LEU A 695 -8.71 19.46 4.47
N HIS A 696 -9.28 18.25 4.45
CA HIS A 696 -9.35 17.37 5.62
C HIS A 696 -8.20 16.33 5.67
N TYR A 697 -7.32 16.27 4.66
CA TYR A 697 -6.31 15.20 4.57
C TYR A 697 -5.25 15.30 5.66
N ILE A 698 -4.71 16.49 5.92
CA ILE A 698 -3.66 16.70 6.93
C ILE A 698 -4.16 16.30 8.32
N GLU A 699 -5.34 16.79 8.70
CA GLU A 699 -5.98 16.45 9.98
C GLU A 699 -6.24 14.94 10.09
N SER A 700 -6.75 14.32 9.03
CA SER A 700 -6.96 12.87 9.01
C SER A 700 -5.67 12.06 9.11
N ILE A 701 -4.57 12.54 8.52
CA ILE A 701 -3.26 11.88 8.64
C ILE A 701 -2.74 11.97 10.08
N ARG A 702 -2.85 13.14 10.72
CA ARG A 702 -2.49 13.31 12.13
C ARG A 702 -3.35 12.47 13.06
N TRP A 703 -4.64 12.33 12.74
CA TRP A 703 -5.61 11.60 13.55
C TRP A 703 -5.47 10.07 13.42
N LEU A 704 -5.47 9.54 12.19
CA LEU A 704 -5.60 8.10 11.90
C LEU A 704 -4.33 7.45 11.34
N GLY A 705 -3.26 8.22 11.12
CA GLY A 705 -2.10 7.78 10.34
C GLY A 705 -2.31 7.97 8.83
N THR A 706 -1.36 7.51 8.01
CA THR A 706 -1.33 7.77 6.57
C THR A 706 -2.54 7.21 5.81
N THR A 707 -2.85 7.81 4.65
CA THR A 707 -4.06 7.53 3.88
C THR A 707 -4.18 6.11 3.32
N ASP A 708 -3.06 5.41 3.19
CA ASP A 708 -3.05 4.01 2.75
C ASP A 708 -3.51 3.01 3.83
N ASN A 709 -3.76 3.48 5.05
CA ASN A 709 -4.38 2.69 6.12
C ASN A 709 -5.88 2.41 5.89
N TYR A 710 -6.57 3.21 5.07
CA TYR A 710 -8.04 3.24 5.01
C TYR A 710 -8.56 3.59 3.61
N ASN A 711 -7.87 3.11 2.56
CA ASN A 711 -8.24 3.32 1.17
C ASN A 711 -9.26 2.28 0.67
N THR A 712 -10.24 2.70 -0.13
CA THR A 712 -11.27 1.82 -0.71
C THR A 712 -10.70 0.77 -1.67
N GLU A 713 -9.53 1.02 -2.31
CA GLU A 713 -8.86 0.06 -3.21
C GLU A 713 -8.73 -1.35 -2.61
N ALA A 714 -8.43 -1.44 -1.31
CA ALA A 714 -8.28 -2.73 -0.63
C ALA A 714 -9.61 -3.49 -0.59
N PHE A 715 -10.71 -2.81 -0.24
CA PHE A 715 -12.04 -3.41 -0.11
C PHE A 715 -12.70 -3.69 -1.46
N GLU A 716 -12.42 -2.88 -2.48
CA GLU A 716 -12.86 -3.18 -3.85
C GLU A 716 -12.28 -4.53 -4.35
N ARG A 717 -11.01 -4.81 -4.02
CA ARG A 717 -10.39 -6.11 -4.35
C ARG A 717 -11.08 -7.26 -3.63
N LEU A 718 -11.54 -7.02 -2.40
CA LEU A 718 -12.27 -7.99 -1.57
C LEU A 718 -13.67 -8.30 -2.10
N HIS A 719 -14.29 -7.45 -2.93
CA HIS A 719 -15.54 -7.80 -3.60
C HIS A 719 -15.41 -9.00 -4.53
N ILE A 720 -14.23 -9.22 -5.11
CA ILE A 720 -13.98 -10.39 -5.95
C ILE A 720 -14.14 -11.65 -5.09
N ASP A 721 -13.32 -11.77 -4.05
CA ASP A 721 -13.17 -12.98 -3.26
C ASP A 721 -14.43 -13.26 -2.41
N PHE A 722 -15.02 -12.22 -1.81
CA PHE A 722 -16.14 -12.40 -0.90
C PHE A 722 -17.50 -12.36 -1.62
N ALA A 723 -17.73 -11.47 -2.59
CA ALA A 723 -19.05 -11.34 -3.22
C ALA A 723 -19.15 -12.04 -4.58
N LYS A 724 -18.25 -11.73 -5.52
CA LYS A 724 -18.37 -12.16 -6.92
C LYS A 724 -18.06 -13.65 -7.09
N GLU A 725 -17.06 -14.17 -6.42
CA GLU A 725 -16.72 -15.60 -6.46
C GLU A 725 -17.78 -16.47 -5.79
N GLY A 726 -18.24 -16.08 -4.60
CA GLY A 726 -19.36 -16.75 -3.94
C GLY A 726 -20.62 -16.73 -4.81
N TRP A 727 -20.90 -15.60 -5.47
CA TRP A 727 -21.97 -15.55 -6.46
C TRP A 727 -21.74 -16.55 -7.59
N ARG A 728 -20.58 -16.54 -8.25
CA ARG A 728 -20.21 -17.46 -9.34
C ARG A 728 -20.39 -18.93 -8.95
N ALA A 729 -20.00 -19.30 -7.74
CA ALA A 729 -20.14 -20.67 -7.21
C ALA A 729 -21.58 -21.07 -6.83
N SER A 730 -22.52 -20.12 -6.72
CA SER A 730 -23.92 -20.41 -6.38
C SER A 730 -24.75 -20.84 -7.60
N ASN A 731 -25.84 -21.56 -7.34
CA ASN A 731 -26.84 -21.92 -8.36
C ASN A 731 -27.76 -20.75 -8.78
N LYS A 732 -27.50 -19.52 -8.30
CA LYS A 732 -28.26 -18.28 -8.56
C LYS A 732 -29.70 -18.24 -8.03
N ARG A 733 -30.16 -19.27 -7.32
CA ARG A 733 -31.48 -19.36 -6.69
C ARG A 733 -31.33 -19.26 -5.17
N ASP A 734 -31.88 -18.20 -4.57
CA ASP A 734 -31.54 -17.78 -3.20
C ASP A 734 -30.03 -17.92 -2.93
N PRO A 735 -29.21 -17.05 -3.55
CA PRO A 735 -27.78 -17.29 -3.66
C PRO A 735 -27.01 -16.95 -2.38
N PHE A 736 -27.52 -16.06 -1.54
CA PHE A 736 -26.79 -15.56 -0.38
C PHE A 736 -26.46 -16.63 0.71
N PRO A 737 -27.33 -17.60 1.06
CA PRO A 737 -26.93 -18.72 1.93
C PRO A 737 -25.80 -19.56 1.33
N GLN A 738 -25.80 -19.70 0.00
CA GLN A 738 -24.75 -20.44 -0.71
C GLN A 738 -23.43 -19.64 -0.71
N MET A 739 -23.50 -18.32 -0.93
CA MET A 739 -22.35 -17.41 -0.84
C MET A 739 -21.72 -17.45 0.56
N VAL A 740 -22.56 -17.40 1.60
CA VAL A 740 -22.15 -17.51 3.00
C VAL A 740 -21.44 -18.84 3.28
N ARG A 741 -22.03 -19.98 2.88
CA ARG A 741 -21.40 -21.30 3.04
C ARG A 741 -20.11 -21.45 2.23
N PHE A 742 -20.10 -20.95 1.00
CA PHE A 742 -18.91 -20.94 0.15
C PHE A 742 -17.76 -20.21 0.86
N MET A 743 -18.02 -19.00 1.36
CA MET A 743 -17.01 -18.22 2.08
C MET A 743 -16.56 -18.87 3.39
N ASP A 744 -17.49 -19.40 4.19
CA ASP A 744 -17.16 -20.06 5.45
C ASP A 744 -16.21 -21.25 5.22
N ARG A 745 -16.44 -22.04 4.16
CA ARG A 745 -15.56 -23.14 3.76
C ARG A 745 -14.19 -22.67 3.27
N GLN A 746 -14.13 -21.59 2.50
CA GLN A 746 -12.84 -20.98 2.13
C GLN A 746 -12.08 -20.60 3.40
N GLU A 747 -12.70 -19.84 4.31
CA GLU A 747 -12.09 -19.41 5.57
C GLU A 747 -11.61 -20.59 6.44
N LYS A 748 -12.38 -21.68 6.49
CA LYS A 748 -12.02 -22.93 7.19
C LYS A 748 -10.78 -23.58 6.58
N ILE A 749 -10.74 -23.73 5.25
CA ILE A 749 -9.57 -24.29 4.56
C ILE A 749 -8.31 -23.46 4.87
N PHE A 750 -8.38 -22.14 4.73
CA PHE A 750 -7.23 -21.28 5.03
C PHE A 750 -6.80 -21.37 6.51
N SER A 751 -7.75 -21.32 7.44
CA SER A 751 -7.43 -21.37 8.88
C SER A 751 -6.82 -22.71 9.29
N TYR A 752 -7.31 -23.81 8.71
CA TYR A 752 -6.78 -25.15 8.94
C TYR A 752 -5.37 -25.31 8.34
N ASP A 753 -5.12 -24.77 7.14
CA ASP A 753 -3.79 -24.77 6.53
C ASP A 753 -2.75 -24.04 7.39
N PHE A 754 -3.10 -22.87 7.94
CA PHE A 754 -2.25 -22.15 8.89
C PHE A 754 -2.04 -22.93 10.19
N TYR A 755 -3.08 -23.56 10.73
CA TYR A 755 -2.98 -24.44 11.90
C TYR A 755 -2.02 -25.62 11.65
N ARG A 756 -2.11 -26.28 10.48
CA ARG A 756 -1.19 -27.37 10.08
C ARG A 756 0.23 -26.88 9.93
N SER A 757 0.43 -25.70 9.36
CA SER A 757 1.75 -25.07 9.28
C SER A 757 2.30 -24.71 10.67
N TRP A 758 1.45 -24.26 11.59
CA TRP A 758 1.83 -23.93 12.96
C TRP A 758 2.22 -25.16 13.78
N THR A 759 1.46 -26.26 13.70
CA THR A 759 1.75 -27.51 14.41
C THR A 759 3.05 -28.16 13.92
N LYS A 760 3.32 -28.14 12.60
CA LYS A 760 4.61 -28.60 12.05
C LYS A 760 5.81 -27.82 12.60
N ASN A 761 5.64 -26.51 12.83
CA ASN A 761 6.70 -25.65 13.35
C ASN A 761 6.82 -25.67 14.89
N ASN A 762 5.85 -26.26 15.61
CA ASN A 762 5.83 -26.33 17.08
C ASN A 762 5.52 -27.76 17.59
N PRO A 763 6.29 -28.80 17.19
CA PRO A 763 5.98 -30.19 17.53
C PRO A 763 6.07 -30.50 19.04
N SER A 764 6.86 -29.73 19.80
CA SER A 764 7.17 -29.96 21.21
C SER A 764 6.10 -29.48 22.21
N ARG A 765 5.00 -28.88 21.74
CA ARG A 765 3.88 -28.40 22.59
C ARG A 765 2.71 -29.38 22.68
N LYS A 766 2.91 -30.66 22.31
CA LYS A 766 1.99 -31.73 22.71
C LYS A 766 1.95 -31.76 24.23
N LEU A 767 0.83 -31.34 24.82
CA LEU A 767 0.62 -31.34 26.26
C LEU A 767 0.93 -32.74 26.81
N SER A 768 1.94 -32.82 27.68
CA SER A 768 1.96 -33.83 28.72
C SER A 768 0.73 -33.60 29.59
N SER A 769 -0.14 -34.60 29.62
CA SER A 769 -1.20 -34.68 30.61
C SER A 769 -0.59 -34.77 32.01
N GLY A 770 -0.79 -33.72 32.82
CA GLY A 770 -0.65 -33.75 34.27
C GLY A 770 0.68 -33.28 34.85
N GLY A 771 0.58 -32.30 35.76
CA GLY A 771 1.47 -32.16 36.93
C GLY A 771 2.80 -31.44 36.75
N ASP A 772 2.89 -30.28 37.40
CA ASP A 772 4.08 -29.57 37.89
C ASP A 772 5.02 -28.82 36.91
N LEU A 773 5.12 -27.51 37.21
CA LEU A 773 6.14 -26.59 36.75
C LEU A 773 7.52 -27.05 37.24
N GLN A 774 8.46 -27.26 36.32
CA GLN A 774 9.86 -26.99 36.60
C GLN A 774 10.58 -26.45 35.37
N VAL A 775 11.18 -25.27 35.56
CA VAL A 775 12.07 -24.60 34.62
C VAL A 775 13.43 -25.28 34.68
N GLY A 776 13.95 -25.74 33.54
CA GLY A 776 15.29 -26.31 33.42
C GLY A 776 15.93 -25.89 32.09
N ALA A 777 17.07 -25.20 32.19
CA ALA A 777 17.96 -24.89 31.08
C ALA A 777 18.61 -26.16 30.51
N VAL A 778 19.19 -26.07 29.29
CA VAL A 778 20.56 -26.52 28.92
C VAL A 778 20.70 -26.62 27.38
N GLU A 779 21.62 -25.78 26.89
CA GLU A 779 22.69 -25.97 25.88
C GLU A 779 22.48 -26.57 24.48
N ALA A 780 23.33 -26.04 23.59
CA ALA A 780 23.54 -26.34 22.18
C ALA A 780 24.27 -27.67 21.96
N ASP A 781 23.96 -28.39 20.87
CA ASP A 781 24.86 -28.52 19.71
C ASP A 781 24.35 -29.55 18.66
N LYS A 782 24.71 -29.25 17.40
CA LYS A 782 25.09 -30.15 16.29
C LYS A 782 24.06 -31.00 15.51
N GLU A 783 23.90 -30.57 14.25
CA GLU A 783 23.95 -31.32 12.97
C GLU A 783 23.72 -32.85 13.01
N ASP A 784 22.78 -33.36 12.20
CA ASP A 784 23.12 -33.94 10.89
C ASP A 784 21.95 -34.65 10.16
N ARG A 785 22.04 -34.64 8.81
CA ARG A 785 21.49 -35.62 7.84
C ARG A 785 19.97 -35.62 7.59
N ASN A 786 19.42 -35.79 6.39
CA ASN A 786 19.84 -35.89 4.99
C ASN A 786 18.54 -36.12 4.17
N VAL A 787 18.51 -35.81 2.85
CA VAL A 787 17.65 -36.45 1.80
C VAL A 787 16.15 -36.03 1.81
N GLU A 788 15.44 -35.52 0.79
CA GLU A 788 15.59 -35.35 -0.68
C GLU A 788 14.47 -34.41 -1.23
N LYS A 789 14.62 -33.94 -2.49
CA LYS A 789 13.77 -33.00 -3.28
C LYS A 789 13.57 -33.51 -4.75
N ASP A 790 12.35 -33.42 -5.32
CA ASP A 790 11.87 -33.56 -6.73
C ASP A 790 10.76 -32.52 -6.99
N GLU A 791 11.08 -31.34 -7.44
CA GLU A 791 10.46 -30.87 -8.69
C GLU A 791 8.91 -30.73 -8.95
N GLY A 792 8.60 -29.63 -9.64
CA GLY A 792 7.43 -29.41 -10.53
C GLY A 792 6.44 -28.37 -10.01
N ASP A 793 6.53 -27.05 -10.29
CA ASP A 793 6.25 -26.28 -11.54
C ASP A 793 4.89 -26.63 -12.19
N GLY A 794 4.05 -25.75 -12.74
CA GLY A 794 3.94 -24.32 -13.12
C GLY A 794 2.53 -24.22 -13.79
N ASP A 795 1.82 -23.10 -13.86
CA ASP A 795 1.82 -22.27 -15.08
C ASP A 795 0.80 -21.11 -15.00
N GLU A 796 1.09 -20.09 -15.82
CA GLU A 796 0.37 -18.86 -16.12
C GLU A 796 -0.65 -19.11 -17.25
N ASP A 797 -1.78 -18.39 -17.29
CA ASP A 797 -2.62 -18.33 -18.50
C ASP A 797 -3.10 -16.90 -18.80
N GLU A 798 -2.96 -16.57 -20.10
CA GLU A 798 -3.29 -15.33 -20.79
C GLU A 798 -4.75 -15.35 -21.29
N ASP A 799 -5.46 -14.22 -21.21
CA ASP A 799 -6.83 -14.05 -21.74
C ASP A 799 -6.80 -13.46 -23.17
N GLU A 800 -7.38 -14.17 -24.15
CA GLU A 800 -7.79 -13.63 -25.45
C GLU A 800 -9.32 -13.66 -25.63
N ASN A 801 -9.84 -12.61 -26.28
CA ASN A 801 -11.24 -12.45 -26.68
C ASN A 801 -11.59 -13.36 -27.86
N GLU A 802 -12.83 -13.86 -27.96
CA GLU A 802 -13.54 -13.90 -29.24
C GLU A 802 -15.08 -14.01 -29.06
N GLU A 803 -15.78 -13.36 -30.00
CA GLU A 803 -17.22 -13.30 -30.16
C GLU A 803 -17.77 -14.52 -30.93
N ASP A 804 -19.08 -14.72 -30.79
CA ASP A 804 -20.05 -15.09 -31.83
C ASP A 804 -20.95 -16.34 -31.62
N LYS A 805 -22.12 -16.17 -32.24
CA LYS A 805 -23.41 -16.89 -32.25
C LYS A 805 -23.25 -18.34 -32.76
N ASP A 806 -24.14 -19.31 -32.49
CA ASP A 806 -25.46 -19.50 -33.11
C ASP A 806 -26.07 -20.84 -32.57
N LYS A 807 -27.38 -20.91 -32.27
CA LYS A 807 -28.44 -21.62 -33.04
C LYS A 807 -28.22 -23.10 -33.39
N GLU A 808 -29.06 -23.92 -32.74
CA GLU A 808 -29.83 -25.10 -33.20
C GLU A 808 -29.41 -25.89 -34.47
N ASP A 809 -29.25 -27.20 -34.23
CA ASP A 809 -29.72 -28.38 -34.98
C ASP A 809 -29.40 -28.54 -36.49
N LYS A 810 -28.64 -29.60 -36.83
CA LYS A 810 -29.14 -30.84 -37.48
C LYS A 810 -28.02 -31.79 -37.94
N ASP A 811 -28.29 -33.08 -37.70
CA ASP A 811 -27.62 -34.26 -38.26
C ASP A 811 -27.83 -34.42 -39.78
N GLU A 812 -26.86 -35.11 -40.41
CA GLU A 812 -27.00 -36.23 -41.38
C GLU A 812 -26.05 -36.18 -42.61
N ASN A 813 -25.26 -37.27 -42.72
CA ASN A 813 -24.79 -38.01 -43.92
C ASN A 813 -24.17 -37.30 -45.14
N LYS A 814 -22.93 -37.69 -45.51
CA LYS A 814 -22.67 -38.56 -46.71
C LYS A 814 -21.21 -38.97 -46.94
N GLU A 815 -21.11 -40.04 -47.72
CA GLU A 815 -20.03 -40.98 -48.02
C GLU A 815 -18.92 -40.48 -48.97
N ASP A 816 -17.79 -41.22 -48.88
CA ASP A 816 -16.86 -41.69 -49.93
C ASP A 816 -16.26 -40.72 -50.96
N LYS A 817 -14.90 -40.62 -50.96
CA LYS A 817 -14.07 -41.27 -51.99
C LYS A 817 -12.55 -41.12 -51.81
N ASP A 818 -11.90 -42.20 -52.24
CA ASP A 818 -10.54 -42.32 -52.80
C ASP A 818 -9.33 -42.53 -51.86
N LYS A 819 -8.93 -43.82 -51.82
CA LYS A 819 -7.60 -44.37 -51.54
C LYS A 819 -6.71 -44.23 -52.79
N GLU A 820 -5.41 -44.50 -52.60
CA GLU A 820 -4.23 -44.37 -53.51
C GLU A 820 -3.50 -43.05 -53.15
N ASP A 821 -2.39 -43.04 -52.40
CA ASP A 821 -1.18 -43.83 -52.56
C ASP A 821 -0.50 -44.16 -51.22
N LYS A 822 -0.28 -45.46 -50.97
CA LYS A 822 0.78 -45.99 -50.11
C LYS A 822 1.53 -46.98 -51.00
N GLU A 823 2.77 -46.69 -51.35
CA GLU A 823 3.83 -47.66 -51.67
C GLU A 823 5.04 -46.90 -52.23
N ASP A 824 5.91 -46.44 -51.34
CA ASP A 824 7.36 -46.27 -51.59
C ASP A 824 7.98 -45.63 -50.35
N LYS A 825 8.37 -46.46 -49.37
CA LYS A 825 9.44 -46.15 -48.37
C LYS A 825 9.73 -47.23 -47.30
N ASP A 826 9.12 -48.41 -47.35
CA ASP A 826 9.38 -49.47 -46.35
C ASP A 826 10.36 -50.55 -46.85
N LYS A 827 11.50 -50.15 -47.42
CA LYS A 827 12.55 -51.09 -47.86
C LYS A 827 14.02 -50.72 -47.55
N GLU A 828 14.28 -49.74 -46.69
CA GLU A 828 15.68 -49.43 -46.28
C GLU A 828 15.98 -49.53 -44.77
N ASP A 829 14.99 -49.74 -43.89
CA ASP A 829 15.24 -49.69 -42.43
C ASP A 829 15.47 -51.06 -41.75
N LYS A 830 15.90 -52.09 -42.49
CA LYS A 830 16.15 -53.43 -41.91
C LYS A 830 17.53 -54.04 -42.18
N GLU A 831 18.45 -53.30 -42.80
CA GLU A 831 19.85 -53.73 -42.94
C GLU A 831 20.84 -52.92 -42.07
N ASP A 832 20.42 -51.82 -41.44
CA ASP A 832 21.29 -50.96 -40.60
C ASP A 832 21.33 -51.33 -39.10
N GLU A 833 20.40 -52.15 -38.60
CA GLU A 833 20.33 -52.48 -37.16
C GLU A 833 21.27 -53.62 -36.70
N ASP A 834 21.89 -54.34 -37.65
CA ASP A 834 22.79 -55.46 -37.36
C ASP A 834 24.28 -55.16 -37.63
N GLU A 835 24.62 -54.13 -38.42
CA GLU A 835 26.00 -53.62 -38.52
C GLU A 835 26.42 -52.78 -37.29
N ASP A 836 25.51 -51.99 -36.71
CA ASP A 836 25.82 -51.09 -35.59
C ASP A 836 26.07 -51.87 -34.26
N LYS A 837 25.54 -53.10 -34.15
CA LYS A 837 25.80 -54.01 -33.02
C LYS A 837 27.16 -54.71 -33.13
N LEU A 838 27.70 -54.88 -34.33
CA LEU A 838 29.01 -55.52 -34.56
C LEU A 838 30.18 -54.52 -34.43
N ILE A 839 29.94 -53.24 -34.73
CA ILE A 839 30.91 -52.14 -34.58
C ILE A 839 31.11 -51.78 -33.09
N LYS A 840 30.03 -51.73 -32.30
CA LYS A 840 30.09 -51.43 -30.86
C LYS A 840 30.86 -52.46 -30.03
N LYS A 841 30.90 -53.73 -30.47
CA LYS A 841 31.66 -54.80 -29.80
C LYS A 841 33.16 -54.79 -30.11
N LYS A 842 33.59 -54.22 -31.24
CA LYS A 842 35.02 -54.14 -31.65
C LYS A 842 35.75 -52.87 -31.17
N MET A 843 35.02 -51.86 -30.69
CA MET A 843 35.61 -50.61 -30.17
C MET A 843 35.99 -50.65 -28.67
N ALA A 844 35.63 -51.72 -27.94
CA ALA A 844 35.83 -51.81 -26.49
C ALA A 844 37.31 -52.05 -26.06
N ASP A 845 38.18 -52.54 -26.96
CA ASP A 845 39.54 -52.99 -26.59
C ASP A 845 40.68 -52.26 -27.33
N ASN A 846 40.50 -51.02 -27.79
CA ASN A 846 41.59 -50.23 -28.41
C ASN A 846 42.32 -49.33 -27.38
N PRO A 847 43.60 -49.58 -27.04
CA PRO A 847 44.35 -48.82 -26.03
C PRO A 847 44.61 -47.35 -26.42
N ARG A 848 44.55 -47.03 -27.72
CA ARG A 848 44.76 -45.67 -28.23
C ARG A 848 43.55 -44.77 -27.97
N ALA A 849 42.34 -45.30 -28.12
CA ALA A 849 41.10 -44.61 -27.80
C ALA A 849 40.96 -44.34 -26.30
N LYS A 850 41.49 -45.24 -25.45
CA LYS A 850 41.51 -45.05 -23.98
C LYS A 850 42.46 -43.92 -23.56
N ARG A 851 43.61 -43.78 -24.23
CA ARG A 851 44.56 -42.66 -24.02
C ARG A 851 44.06 -41.33 -24.58
N GLU A 852 43.33 -41.33 -25.71
CA GLU A 852 42.68 -40.13 -26.24
C GLU A 852 41.51 -39.68 -25.35
N LYS A 853 40.71 -40.62 -24.84
CA LYS A 853 39.67 -40.33 -23.82
C LYS A 853 40.25 -39.85 -22.49
N GLU A 854 41.38 -40.39 -22.02
CA GLU A 854 42.04 -39.87 -20.81
C GLU A 854 42.69 -38.50 -21.05
N ALA A 855 43.17 -38.20 -22.26
CA ALA A 855 43.69 -36.88 -22.62
C ALA A 855 42.57 -35.84 -22.77
N GLU A 856 41.41 -36.23 -23.32
CA GLU A 856 40.19 -35.40 -23.33
C GLU A 856 39.65 -35.20 -21.92
N LYS A 857 39.58 -36.25 -21.10
CA LYS A 857 39.13 -36.16 -19.71
C LYS A 857 40.07 -35.29 -18.86
N ARG A 858 41.40 -35.35 -19.09
CA ARG A 858 42.36 -34.42 -18.47
C ARG A 858 42.20 -32.98 -18.96
N LYS A 859 41.92 -32.75 -20.25
CA LYS A 859 41.61 -31.41 -20.79
C LYS A 859 40.26 -30.88 -20.27
N GLU A 860 39.30 -31.76 -20.02
CA GLU A 860 37.98 -31.44 -19.50
C GLU A 860 38.02 -31.17 -17.99
N GLU A 861 38.82 -31.92 -17.23
CA GLU A 861 39.13 -31.67 -15.81
C GLU A 861 39.96 -30.39 -15.63
N GLU A 862 40.86 -30.06 -16.57
CA GLU A 862 41.57 -28.79 -16.59
C GLU A 862 40.65 -27.60 -16.97
N LYS A 863 39.63 -27.83 -17.81
CA LYS A 863 38.54 -26.87 -18.09
C LYS A 863 37.61 -26.68 -16.89
N LYS A 864 37.29 -27.73 -16.13
CA LYS A 864 36.47 -27.67 -14.91
C LYS A 864 37.18 -26.95 -13.75
N ARG A 865 38.52 -26.90 -13.73
CA ARG A 865 39.31 -26.13 -12.74
C ARG A 865 39.40 -24.62 -12.99
N LYS A 866 39.08 -24.13 -14.20
CA LYS A 866 39.07 -22.69 -14.53
C LYS A 866 37.63 -22.18 -14.53
N GLY A 867 37.28 -21.29 -13.60
CA GLY A 867 35.98 -20.62 -13.57
C GLY A 867 35.66 -19.90 -14.89
N ALA A 868 34.39 -19.50 -15.05
CA ALA A 868 33.83 -18.90 -16.27
C ALA A 868 34.80 -17.93 -16.98
N VAL A 869 35.07 -18.19 -18.27
CA VAL A 869 36.04 -17.39 -19.04
C VAL A 869 35.41 -16.05 -19.41
N ILE A 870 35.97 -14.96 -18.87
CA ILE A 870 35.57 -13.58 -19.17
C ILE A 870 36.28 -13.14 -20.46
N LYS A 871 35.52 -12.80 -21.50
CA LYS A 871 36.04 -12.19 -22.74
C LYS A 871 35.57 -10.74 -22.86
N ILE A 872 36.54 -9.81 -22.90
CA ILE A 872 36.32 -8.42 -23.29
C ILE A 872 36.92 -8.16 -24.67
N ALA A 873 36.44 -7.11 -25.36
CA ALA A 873 37.02 -6.71 -26.64
C ALA A 873 38.50 -6.33 -26.48
N LYS A 874 39.34 -6.67 -27.48
CA LYS A 874 40.78 -6.37 -27.46
C LYS A 874 41.08 -4.89 -27.27
N HIS A 875 40.22 -4.02 -27.81
CA HIS A 875 40.31 -2.57 -27.69
C HIS A 875 39.12 -2.02 -26.90
N PRO A 876 39.33 -1.01 -26.02
CA PRO A 876 38.26 -0.35 -25.30
C PRO A 876 37.35 0.43 -26.26
N GLN A 877 36.05 0.47 -25.96
CA GLN A 877 35.13 1.34 -26.69
C GLN A 877 35.42 2.82 -26.45
N GLU A 878 35.96 3.16 -25.27
CA GLU A 878 36.40 4.50 -24.94
C GLU A 878 37.81 4.44 -24.31
N SER A 879 38.84 4.67 -25.13
CA SER A 879 40.21 4.72 -24.65
C SER A 879 40.51 6.04 -23.95
N ARG A 880 41.30 5.99 -22.86
CA ARG A 880 41.71 7.15 -22.05
C ARG A 880 40.56 8.11 -21.74
N LYS A 881 39.42 7.57 -21.29
CA LYS A 881 38.30 8.38 -20.83
C LYS A 881 38.64 9.06 -19.51
N LYS A 882 38.52 10.39 -19.47
CA LYS A 882 38.79 11.19 -18.26
C LYS A 882 37.91 10.73 -17.10
N LEU A 883 38.50 10.61 -15.91
CA LEU A 883 37.78 10.18 -14.71
C LEU A 883 36.53 11.02 -14.43
N SER A 884 36.63 12.35 -14.58
CA SER A 884 35.49 13.27 -14.42
C SER A 884 34.32 12.93 -15.36
N HIS A 885 34.60 12.55 -16.60
CA HIS A 885 33.58 12.16 -17.57
C HIS A 885 32.98 10.79 -17.25
N ILE A 886 33.74 9.87 -16.65
CA ILE A 886 33.21 8.57 -16.21
C ILE A 886 32.16 8.78 -15.11
N LEU A 887 32.42 9.66 -14.13
CA LEU A 887 31.48 9.95 -13.03
C LEU A 887 30.11 10.37 -13.54
N VAL A 888 30.09 11.23 -14.56
CA VAL A 888 28.86 11.79 -15.15
C VAL A 888 28.23 10.82 -16.15
N SER A 889 28.96 10.42 -17.19
CA SER A 889 28.38 9.64 -18.30
C SER A 889 28.00 8.21 -17.92
N HIS A 890 28.69 7.58 -16.97
CA HIS A 890 28.33 6.26 -16.44
C HIS A 890 27.37 6.33 -15.24
N ARG A 891 26.91 7.53 -14.85
CA ARG A 891 26.09 7.76 -13.64
C ARG A 891 26.70 7.09 -12.40
N ALA A 892 28.00 7.33 -12.21
CA ALA A 892 28.81 6.69 -11.18
C ALA A 892 29.53 7.76 -10.33
N PRO A 893 28.80 8.65 -9.61
CA PRO A 893 29.43 9.64 -8.71
C PRO A 893 30.24 8.94 -7.59
N GLY A 894 29.81 7.71 -7.29
CA GLY A 894 30.44 6.66 -6.53
C GLY A 894 31.91 6.29 -6.84
N PHE A 895 32.31 6.46 -8.09
CA PHE A 895 33.43 5.70 -8.64
C PHE A 895 34.79 6.22 -8.16
N GLY A 896 34.97 7.54 -8.08
CA GLY A 896 36.26 8.13 -7.71
C GLY A 896 36.70 7.75 -6.28
N TRP A 897 35.81 7.92 -5.30
CA TRP A 897 36.13 7.57 -3.90
C TRP A 897 36.32 6.06 -3.71
N ALA A 898 35.49 5.23 -4.35
CA ALA A 898 35.65 3.78 -4.32
C ALA A 898 37.00 3.35 -4.92
N LEU A 899 37.42 3.95 -6.03
CA LEU A 899 38.69 3.66 -6.67
C LEU A 899 39.89 4.08 -5.80
N LYS A 900 39.82 5.23 -5.11
CA LYS A 900 40.88 5.64 -4.16
C LYS A 900 41.02 4.65 -3.00
N LEU A 901 39.90 4.25 -2.41
CA LEU A 901 39.90 3.27 -1.31
C LEU A 901 40.40 1.90 -1.78
N PHE A 902 40.03 1.48 -3.00
CA PHE A 902 40.53 0.24 -3.61
C PHE A 902 42.04 0.29 -3.85
N LEU A 903 42.56 1.33 -4.49
CA LEU A 903 43.99 1.46 -4.74
C LEU A 903 44.80 1.53 -3.44
N HIS A 904 44.28 2.21 -2.41
CA HIS A 904 44.91 2.22 -1.09
C HIS A 904 44.88 0.84 -0.41
N SER A 905 43.83 0.04 -0.62
CA SER A 905 43.76 -1.33 -0.08
C SER A 905 44.80 -2.29 -0.67
N LEU A 906 45.40 -1.93 -1.82
CA LEU A 906 46.45 -2.71 -2.48
C LEU A 906 47.87 -2.33 -2.02
N LEU A 907 48.02 -1.27 -1.23
CA LEU A 907 49.34 -0.86 -0.71
C LEU A 907 49.84 -1.88 0.33
N PRO A 908 51.15 -2.19 0.36
CA PRO A 908 51.76 -2.96 1.44
C PRO A 908 51.42 -2.35 2.81
N ARG A 909 51.18 -3.20 3.82
CA ARG A 909 50.85 -2.75 5.19
C ARG A 909 52.11 -2.22 5.88
N ASP A 910 52.56 -1.05 5.47
CA ASP A 910 53.57 -0.29 6.19
C ASP A 910 52.86 0.44 7.34
N GLY A 911 53.41 0.38 8.55
CA GLY A 911 52.75 0.62 9.85
C GLY A 911 52.07 1.97 10.13
N THR A 912 51.74 2.78 9.13
CA THR A 912 51.00 4.05 9.26
C THR A 912 49.59 3.94 8.68
N ARG A 913 48.57 3.84 9.55
CA ARG A 913 47.15 3.93 9.16
C ARG A 913 46.80 5.35 8.73
N SER A 914 46.76 5.62 7.43
CA SER A 914 46.17 6.87 6.91
C SER A 914 44.66 6.90 7.18
N THR A 915 44.14 8.03 7.66
CA THR A 915 42.69 8.18 7.90
C THR A 915 41.93 8.23 6.57
N LYS A 916 40.67 7.78 6.58
CA LYS A 916 39.78 7.78 5.39
C LYS A 916 39.70 9.17 4.74
N ALA A 917 39.69 10.24 5.56
CA ALA A 917 39.68 11.62 5.08
C ALA A 917 40.95 11.98 4.27
N THR A 918 42.13 11.55 4.72
CA THR A 918 43.40 11.79 4.03
C THR A 918 43.46 11.03 2.70
N ILE A 919 42.98 9.79 2.68
CA ILE A 919 42.92 8.97 1.45
C ILE A 919 41.99 9.62 0.41
N LEU A 920 40.84 10.14 0.83
CA LEU A 920 39.90 10.77 -0.09
C LEU A 920 40.41 12.10 -0.66
N ARG A 921 41.31 12.79 0.06
CA ARG A 921 41.98 14.01 -0.38
C ARG A 921 43.19 13.76 -1.31
N SER A 922 43.68 12.53 -1.41
CA SER A 922 44.82 12.22 -2.29
C SER A 922 44.45 12.36 -3.78
N LEU A 923 45.39 12.80 -4.60
CA LEU A 923 45.21 12.83 -6.06
C LEU A 923 45.43 11.43 -6.66
N PHE A 924 44.79 11.16 -7.80
CA PHE A 924 45.10 9.96 -8.57
C PHE A 924 46.43 10.14 -9.31
N PRO A 925 47.24 9.08 -9.44
CA PRO A 925 48.47 9.12 -10.24
C PRO A 925 48.19 9.01 -11.76
N PHE A 926 46.93 9.14 -12.18
CA PHE A 926 46.47 9.14 -13.57
C PHE A 926 45.14 9.93 -13.67
N THR A 927 44.82 10.44 -14.86
CA THR A 927 43.63 11.28 -15.08
C THR A 927 42.55 10.61 -15.93
N ALA A 928 42.86 9.46 -16.52
CA ALA A 928 42.00 8.77 -17.46
C ALA A 928 42.15 7.24 -17.40
N LEU A 929 41.11 6.52 -17.82
CA LEU A 929 41.06 5.06 -17.85
C LEU A 929 40.52 4.56 -19.19
N ASP A 930 40.97 3.38 -19.60
CA ASP A 930 40.34 2.66 -20.71
C ASP A 930 39.04 2.00 -20.21
N VAL A 931 37.93 2.25 -20.92
CA VAL A 931 36.59 1.83 -20.52
C VAL A 931 35.93 0.96 -21.60
N TRP A 932 35.30 -0.13 -21.14
CA TRP A 932 34.53 -1.04 -21.96
C TRP A 932 33.04 -0.95 -21.67
N HIS A 933 32.22 -1.11 -22.70
CA HIS A 933 30.76 -1.06 -22.57
C HIS A 933 30.11 -2.44 -22.48
N ARG A 934 30.86 -3.50 -22.80
CA ARG A 934 30.34 -4.87 -22.86
C ARG A 934 31.39 -5.86 -22.41
N VAL A 935 30.97 -6.88 -21.68
CA VAL A 935 31.79 -8.05 -21.35
C VAL A 935 30.99 -9.31 -21.64
N LYS A 936 31.64 -10.32 -22.22
CA LYS A 936 31.04 -11.62 -22.48
C LYS A 936 31.47 -12.59 -21.40
N LEU A 937 30.51 -13.22 -20.75
CA LEU A 937 30.72 -14.35 -19.85
C LEU A 937 30.47 -15.62 -20.65
N MET A 938 31.43 -16.54 -20.63
CA MET A 938 31.25 -17.88 -21.20
C MET A 938 31.12 -18.86 -20.02
N PRO A 939 29.90 -19.27 -19.65
CA PRO A 939 29.71 -20.31 -18.64
C PRO A 939 30.33 -21.62 -19.13
N THR A 940 30.88 -22.41 -18.21
CA THR A 940 31.27 -23.79 -18.52
C THR A 940 29.98 -24.61 -18.67
N ALA A 941 29.69 -25.12 -19.86
CA ALA A 941 28.50 -25.96 -20.10
C ALA A 941 28.52 -27.18 -19.18
N VAL A 942 27.39 -27.47 -18.55
CA VAL A 942 27.21 -28.70 -17.75
C VAL A 942 26.58 -29.82 -18.59
N GLN A 943 25.80 -29.49 -19.63
CA GLN A 943 25.42 -30.32 -20.79
C GLN A 943 24.84 -29.38 -21.88
N GLY A 944 25.16 -29.60 -23.16
CA GLY A 944 24.75 -28.74 -24.30
C GLY A 944 25.73 -27.62 -24.70
N GLU A 945 25.43 -26.86 -25.77
CA GLU A 945 26.23 -25.68 -26.16
C GLU A 945 26.03 -24.55 -25.13
N ALA A 946 27.12 -24.05 -24.53
CA ALA A 946 27.04 -22.93 -23.59
C ALA A 946 26.64 -21.63 -24.31
N ASP A 947 25.44 -21.12 -24.00
CA ASP A 947 25.00 -19.81 -24.47
C ASP A 947 25.87 -18.68 -23.92
N GLN A 948 26.28 -17.76 -24.79
CA GLN A 948 27.12 -16.62 -24.43
C GLN A 948 26.29 -15.51 -23.77
N THR A 949 26.56 -15.20 -22.50
CA THR A 949 25.89 -14.09 -21.81
C THR A 949 26.69 -12.79 -21.99
N ILE A 950 26.05 -11.76 -22.57
CA ILE A 950 26.66 -10.43 -22.77
C ILE A 950 26.13 -9.47 -21.71
N LEU A 951 27.02 -8.99 -20.83
CA LEU A 951 26.72 -7.94 -19.86
C LEU A 951 27.06 -6.56 -20.44
N ARG A 952 26.19 -5.56 -20.20
CA ARG A 952 26.29 -4.21 -20.75
C ARG A 952 26.40 -3.14 -19.66
N ALA A 953 27.33 -2.22 -19.87
CA ALA A 953 27.52 -0.98 -19.10
C ALA A 953 27.61 0.20 -20.07
N LEU A 954 26.48 0.58 -20.66
CA LEU A 954 26.37 1.58 -21.72
C LEU A 954 26.17 2.98 -21.10
N PRO A 955 27.13 3.91 -21.24
CA PRO A 955 27.02 5.27 -20.73
C PRO A 955 26.13 6.16 -21.60
N ILE A 956 25.84 7.35 -21.08
CA ILE A 956 25.30 8.46 -21.88
C ILE A 956 26.38 8.90 -22.86
N THR A 957 26.02 9.01 -24.15
CA THR A 957 26.90 9.52 -25.20
C THR A 957 26.17 10.61 -25.99
N SER A 958 26.89 11.39 -26.79
CA SER A 958 26.29 12.41 -27.65
C SER A 958 25.23 11.84 -28.61
N ARG A 959 25.33 10.55 -28.97
CA ARG A 959 24.40 9.84 -29.87
C ARG A 959 23.26 9.10 -29.14
N SER A 960 23.37 8.87 -27.84
CA SER A 960 22.34 8.19 -27.04
C SER A 960 22.26 8.81 -25.64
N GLN A 961 21.14 9.50 -25.38
CA GLN A 961 20.82 10.07 -24.07
C GLN A 961 20.32 9.02 -23.06
N ARG A 962 20.15 7.76 -23.49
CA ARG A 962 19.76 6.64 -22.63
C ARG A 962 21.00 5.83 -22.23
N ALA A 963 21.34 5.86 -20.95
CA ALA A 963 22.30 4.92 -20.37
C ALA A 963 21.61 3.60 -20.01
N ARG A 964 22.28 2.47 -20.23
CA ARG A 964 21.79 1.13 -19.90
C ARG A 964 22.86 0.36 -19.14
N PHE A 965 22.51 -0.08 -17.94
CA PHE A 965 23.39 -0.83 -17.06
C PHE A 965 22.68 -2.13 -16.66
N ASP A 966 23.31 -3.26 -16.94
CA ASP A 966 22.74 -4.54 -16.58
C ASP A 966 22.94 -4.84 -15.09
N THR A 967 22.02 -5.63 -14.54
CA THR A 967 22.08 -6.11 -13.16
C THR A 967 22.85 -7.42 -13.11
N VAL A 968 23.75 -7.56 -12.15
CA VAL A 968 24.66 -8.69 -12.00
C VAL A 968 24.59 -9.24 -10.59
N LEU A 969 24.77 -10.56 -10.45
CA LEU A 969 25.04 -11.21 -9.16
C LEU A 969 26.55 -11.31 -8.98
N VAL A 970 27.07 -10.74 -7.90
CA VAL A 970 28.52 -10.69 -7.62
C VAL A 970 28.82 -11.54 -6.40
N SER A 971 29.65 -12.58 -6.55
CA SER A 971 30.13 -13.40 -5.43
C SER A 971 31.04 -12.57 -4.52
N ARG A 972 30.88 -12.70 -3.20
CA ARG A 972 31.78 -12.08 -2.21
C ARG A 972 33.08 -12.88 -2.08
N VAL A 973 34.18 -12.18 -1.86
CA VAL A 973 35.53 -12.76 -1.69
C VAL A 973 35.51 -13.82 -0.57
N GLY A 974 35.95 -15.03 -0.88
CA GLY A 974 35.93 -16.19 0.03
C GLY A 974 34.85 -17.24 -0.25
N TYR A 975 33.89 -16.97 -1.15
CA TYR A 975 32.86 -17.94 -1.57
C TYR A 975 33.05 -18.35 -3.04
N GLN A 976 33.25 -19.65 -3.29
CA GLN A 976 33.15 -20.21 -4.64
C GLN A 976 31.68 -20.38 -5.00
N ALA A 977 31.20 -19.60 -5.97
CA ALA A 977 29.85 -19.76 -6.50
C ALA A 977 29.76 -21.09 -7.26
N LYS A 978 28.96 -22.03 -6.74
CA LYS A 978 28.58 -23.23 -7.50
C LYS A 978 27.48 -22.85 -8.51
N PRO A 979 27.45 -23.43 -9.73
CA PRO A 979 26.31 -23.28 -10.63
C PRO A 979 25.06 -23.68 -9.86
N ALA A 980 24.03 -22.83 -9.85
CA ALA A 980 22.76 -22.97 -9.10
C ALA A 980 22.69 -22.50 -7.63
N VAL A 981 23.74 -21.94 -7.01
CA VAL A 981 23.66 -21.42 -5.63
C VAL A 981 23.96 -19.91 -5.56
N VAL A 982 22.96 -19.09 -5.20
CA VAL A 982 23.09 -17.62 -5.03
C VAL A 982 23.65 -17.24 -3.64
N ARG A 983 23.83 -18.20 -2.73
CA ARG A 983 24.36 -17.97 -1.37
C ARG A 983 25.80 -17.46 -1.45
N GLY A 984 26.06 -16.30 -0.83
CA GLY A 984 27.35 -15.60 -0.91
C GLY A 984 27.45 -14.57 -2.05
N CYS A 985 26.45 -14.50 -2.93
CA CYS A 985 26.34 -13.48 -3.97
C CYS A 985 25.50 -12.28 -3.50
N ARG A 986 25.78 -11.09 -4.05
CA ARG A 986 24.98 -9.88 -3.85
C ARG A 986 24.60 -9.26 -5.18
N VAL A 987 23.37 -8.77 -5.31
CA VAL A 987 22.92 -8.07 -6.51
C VAL A 987 23.58 -6.70 -6.58
N ALA A 988 24.14 -6.39 -7.73
CA ALA A 988 24.73 -5.10 -8.03
C ALA A 988 24.35 -4.67 -9.45
N ARG A 989 24.34 -3.37 -9.70
CA ARG A 989 24.22 -2.81 -11.05
C ARG A 989 25.63 -2.57 -11.58
N LEU A 990 25.97 -3.12 -12.75
CA LEU A 990 27.27 -2.92 -13.39
C LEU A 990 27.35 -1.54 -14.05
N ARG A 991 28.22 -0.66 -13.56
CA ARG A 991 28.29 0.75 -14.00
C ARG A 991 29.46 1.06 -14.92
N VAL A 992 30.65 0.56 -14.60
CA VAL A 992 31.88 0.82 -15.37
C VAL A 992 32.69 -0.46 -15.47
N ILE A 993 33.19 -0.79 -16.66
CA ILE A 993 34.18 -1.86 -16.88
C ILE A 993 35.45 -1.16 -17.34
N PHE A 994 36.58 -1.35 -16.65
CA PHE A 994 37.80 -0.59 -16.91
C PHE A 994 39.07 -1.40 -16.64
N LYS A 995 40.22 -0.89 -17.10
CA LYS A 995 41.54 -1.38 -16.69
C LYS A 995 42.35 -0.25 -16.08
N LEU A 996 43.16 -0.57 -15.07
CA LEU A 996 44.15 0.36 -14.55
C LEU A 996 45.25 0.57 -15.60
N PRO A 997 45.81 1.79 -15.69
CA PRO A 997 46.84 2.09 -16.68
C PRO A 997 48.13 1.34 -16.32
N LEU A 998 48.89 0.93 -17.35
CA LEU A 998 50.18 0.26 -17.19
C LEU A 998 51.32 1.23 -16.87
N THR A 999 51.10 2.52 -17.13
CA THR A 999 51.99 3.62 -16.78
C THR A 999 51.22 4.65 -15.97
N ILE A 1000 51.89 5.27 -15.00
CA ILE A 1000 51.34 6.31 -14.14
C ILE A 1000 52.25 7.52 -14.16
N THR A 1001 51.73 8.68 -13.79
CA THR A 1001 52.55 9.88 -13.64
C THR A 1001 53.25 9.83 -12.28
N GLY A 1002 54.58 9.70 -12.30
CA GLY A 1002 55.43 9.70 -11.11
C GLY A 1002 55.45 11.05 -10.40
N ARG A 1003 56.04 11.11 -9.21
CA ARG A 1003 56.16 12.35 -8.40
C ARG A 1003 56.96 13.46 -9.11
N THR A 1004 57.76 13.09 -10.10
CA THR A 1004 58.60 13.97 -10.92
C THR A 1004 57.90 14.43 -12.21
N GLY A 1005 56.67 13.97 -12.48
CA GLY A 1005 55.90 14.33 -13.68
C GLY A 1005 56.17 13.44 -14.91
N PHE A 1006 57.11 12.51 -14.84
CA PHE A 1006 57.41 11.55 -15.93
C PHE A 1006 56.52 10.29 -15.85
N GLU A 1007 56.32 9.62 -16.98
CA GLU A 1007 55.61 8.33 -17.02
C GLU A 1007 56.49 7.23 -16.41
N GLU A 1008 56.03 6.66 -15.30
CA GLU A 1008 56.63 5.53 -14.61
C GLU A 1008 55.75 4.29 -14.79
N PRO A 1009 56.31 3.06 -14.79
CA PRO A 1009 55.50 1.85 -14.82
C PRO A 1009 54.59 1.79 -13.58
N ALA A 1010 53.34 1.40 -13.78
CA ALA A 1010 52.39 1.21 -12.69
C ALA A 1010 52.91 0.14 -11.70
N PRO A 1011 52.60 0.28 -10.40
CA PRO A 1011 53.09 -0.66 -9.39
C PRO A 1011 52.78 -2.11 -9.75
N SER A 1012 53.75 -3.00 -9.58
CA SER A 1012 53.63 -4.41 -9.99
C SER A 1012 52.49 -5.17 -9.30
N PHE A 1013 52.07 -4.70 -8.11
CA PHE A 1013 50.95 -5.24 -7.34
C PHE A 1013 49.56 -4.78 -7.82
N TRP A 1014 49.47 -3.88 -8.81
CA TRP A 1014 48.18 -3.52 -9.39
C TRP A 1014 47.61 -4.67 -10.24
N PRO A 1015 46.29 -4.93 -10.16
CA PRO A 1015 45.65 -5.94 -10.97
C PRO A 1015 45.74 -5.59 -12.46
N LYS A 1016 46.20 -6.56 -13.27
CA LYS A 1016 46.29 -6.45 -14.74
C LYS A 1016 45.00 -6.89 -15.45
N GLU A 1017 44.08 -7.45 -14.69
CA GLU A 1017 42.79 -7.96 -15.13
C GLU A 1017 41.77 -6.83 -15.32
N PRO A 1018 40.73 -7.03 -16.15
CA PRO A 1018 39.61 -6.07 -16.24
C PRO A 1018 38.89 -5.96 -14.90
N LEU A 1019 38.67 -4.73 -14.44
CA LEU A 1019 37.94 -4.42 -13.23
C LEU A 1019 36.52 -3.92 -13.56
N ALA A 1020 35.61 -4.11 -12.63
CA ALA A 1020 34.24 -3.62 -12.73
C ALA A 1020 33.87 -2.78 -11.51
N TYR A 1021 33.35 -1.58 -11.74
CA TYR A 1021 32.66 -0.81 -10.72
C TYR A 1021 31.17 -1.13 -10.75
N VAL A 1022 30.66 -1.54 -9.60
CA VAL A 1022 29.25 -1.89 -9.40
C VAL A 1022 28.63 -1.02 -8.31
N THR A 1023 27.36 -0.67 -8.47
CA THR A 1023 26.57 -0.06 -7.41
C THR A 1023 25.67 -1.12 -6.80
N TRP A 1024 25.88 -1.43 -5.53
CA TRP A 1024 25.13 -2.46 -4.82
C TRP A 1024 23.66 -2.09 -4.67
N TYR A 1025 22.78 -3.09 -4.76
CA TYR A 1025 21.41 -2.98 -4.26
C TYR A 1025 21.38 -3.25 -2.74
N THR A 1026 20.22 -3.04 -2.12
CA THR A 1026 19.95 -3.47 -0.73
C THR A 1026 20.39 -4.93 -0.54
N HIS A 1027 20.90 -5.25 0.65
CA HIS A 1027 21.42 -6.58 0.93
C HIS A 1027 20.31 -7.63 0.77
N PHE A 1028 20.64 -8.81 0.25
CA PHE A 1028 19.81 -9.97 0.57
C PHE A 1028 19.93 -10.23 2.07
N LYS A 1029 18.79 -10.42 2.75
CA LYS A 1029 18.75 -10.95 4.11
C LYS A 1029 19.67 -12.19 4.16
N GLN A 1030 20.44 -12.34 5.22
CA GLN A 1030 21.28 -13.54 5.42
C GLN A 1030 20.44 -14.82 5.56
N THR A 1031 19.12 -14.69 5.66
CA THR A 1031 18.12 -15.75 5.71
C THR A 1031 17.07 -15.52 4.62
N ALA A 1032 16.71 -16.57 3.88
CA ALA A 1032 15.55 -16.52 2.98
C ALA A 1032 14.26 -16.50 3.82
N ASP A 1033 13.26 -15.72 3.39
CA ASP A 1033 11.91 -15.75 3.97
C ASP A 1033 11.29 -17.14 3.75
N LYS A 1034 10.63 -17.70 4.76
CA LYS A 1034 10.08 -19.07 4.81
C LYS A 1034 8.96 -19.38 3.79
N HIS A 1035 8.71 -18.54 2.78
CA HIS A 1035 7.45 -18.54 2.00
C HIS A 1035 7.58 -18.49 0.47
N THR A 1036 8.70 -18.93 -0.11
CA THR A 1036 8.75 -19.19 -1.56
C THR A 1036 8.86 -20.69 -1.81
N GLY A 1037 7.75 -21.30 -2.19
CA GLY A 1037 7.63 -22.72 -2.52
C GLY A 1037 8.19 -23.07 -3.90
N ASN A 1038 8.74 -24.27 -4.01
CA ASN A 1038 8.25 -25.31 -4.92
C ASN A 1038 8.77 -26.70 -4.48
N SER A 1039 7.86 -27.67 -4.59
CA SER A 1039 7.89 -29.15 -4.76
C SER A 1039 9.26 -29.84 -5.00
N SER A 1040 9.58 -31.09 -4.56
CA SER A 1040 8.66 -32.24 -4.31
C SER A 1040 9.02 -33.76 -4.59
N GLY A 1041 10.12 -34.41 -4.16
CA GLY A 1041 10.48 -35.86 -4.43
C GLY A 1041 12.00 -36.26 -4.37
N GLY A 1042 12.54 -37.29 -4.99
CA GLY A 1042 13.97 -37.69 -4.99
C GLY A 1042 14.21 -38.78 -6.04
N ASN A 1043 15.42 -39.24 -6.37
CA ASN A 1043 16.26 -40.09 -5.51
C ASN A 1043 17.55 -40.57 -6.23
N ASN A 1044 18.57 -40.90 -5.41
CA ASN A 1044 19.59 -41.98 -5.53
C ASN A 1044 21.02 -41.79 -6.11
N SER A 1045 21.97 -42.10 -5.20
CA SER A 1045 23.21 -42.90 -5.31
C SER A 1045 24.57 -42.27 -5.75
N SER A 1046 25.42 -42.06 -4.73
CA SER A 1046 26.84 -42.42 -4.58
C SER A 1046 27.80 -42.42 -5.80
N GLU A 1047 28.73 -41.45 -5.83
CA GLU A 1047 30.21 -41.61 -5.71
C GLU A 1047 30.90 -40.23 -5.63
#